data_AF-A0A101FLM1-F1
#
_entry.id   AF-A0A101FLM1-F1
#
_cell.length_a   1.000
_cell.length_b   1.000
_cell.length_c   1.000
_cell.angle_alpha   90.00
_cell.angle_beta   90.00
_cell.angle_gamma   90.00
#
_symmetry.space_group_name_H-M   'P 1'
#
loop_
_entity.id
_entity.type
_entity.pdbx_description
1 polymer ?
#
loop_
_entity_poly.entity_id
_entity_poly.type
_entity_poly.pdbx_seq_one_letter_code
_entity_poly.pdbx_strand_id
1 'polypeptide(L)'
;MAKADAKKHRSWMRKIFTFVLLAVLLLVAAGAVSVTYFLFKYGRDLPTFDEMVSYEPNLSTVIYDRNGREIARLFRENRTWVRLEEISPWMIKATMAAEDSSFYKHHGVDISGIIRALWVNFRRGEAMQGGSTITQQLARNLFLTLERTLDRKIKETILALRMERIFSKDQILEMYLNTIYFGHGAYGVFAASQQYYGKKPSELSLAESAMLAGLIAAPERFTPLRHPEEAKARQAYVLRRLVELKWISAKEGSEALAQKLTFASKKAPTLSNNKAPYFVSYILFGHLLPRYGGERVYQGGLRVYTTLDLALQEKADKIIQKLPSEGAMVALDPATGEILTMVGGKNFEKSKFNRAIQAYRQPGSAFKPFIYSAALESGIRFVDHLLDASLVYENGWAPTNYDDEFHGEVTALEALIHSYNVVAIRVAEIVGLDKVKNLARRVGITSPYLPYDLSIALGSGSVTPMEMATAYACFANGGYRVKPFAIKEIRDREGVVLESNGPVLEPALDPIVSMTMLSALKDVVLYGTGRPARIEGYETFGKTGTTNEWSDAWFVGGVPGLVAVVYAGHDDHKPLGDKATGGRIAAPVWKEFVSTAVKDLNLPKSFMIKPEYDVEEVTVCRYSGFLAAPNCPRGTLILQTGSAPLNTCPYHGGMVFAGIAEDPNAPRLLLAPQDYTYMASGQAAPELSAPSIAAPSAASLPQTSKGAAPPSPQEKPYKKDPSPPDEVERRFQELLKEYGLVN
;
A
#
# COMPACT_ATOMS: atom_id res chain seq x y z
N MET A 1 -99.65 -23.30 -43.70
CA MET A 1 -99.07 -22.35 -42.73
C MET A 1 -97.80 -22.85 -42.01
N ALA A 2 -97.15 -23.98 -42.38
CA ALA A 2 -96.04 -24.55 -41.59
C ALA A 2 -94.59 -24.15 -41.98
N LYS A 3 -94.36 -23.38 -43.07
CA LYS A 3 -93.00 -22.99 -43.51
C LYS A 3 -92.54 -21.58 -43.06
N ALA A 4 -93.44 -20.75 -42.51
CA ALA A 4 -93.13 -19.39 -42.09
C ALA A 4 -92.51 -19.32 -40.67
N ASP A 5 -92.91 -20.21 -39.75
CA ASP A 5 -92.42 -20.19 -38.37
C ASP A 5 -90.99 -20.74 -38.20
N ALA A 6 -90.57 -21.71 -39.01
CA ALA A 6 -89.20 -22.24 -38.97
C ALA A 6 -88.14 -21.20 -39.39
N LYS A 7 -88.49 -20.26 -40.28
CA LYS A 7 -87.58 -19.19 -40.75
C LYS A 7 -87.42 -18.10 -39.69
N LYS A 8 -88.48 -17.83 -38.90
CA LYS A 8 -88.49 -16.85 -37.81
C LYS A 8 -87.69 -17.35 -36.59
N HIS A 9 -87.78 -18.64 -36.26
CA HIS A 9 -87.01 -19.27 -35.18
C HIS A 9 -85.50 -19.33 -35.47
N ARG A 10 -85.10 -19.59 -36.73
CA ARG A 10 -83.69 -19.61 -37.17
C ARG A 10 -83.06 -18.21 -37.21
N SER A 11 -83.87 -17.17 -37.50
CA SER A 11 -83.48 -15.76 -37.41
C SER A 11 -83.27 -15.31 -35.96
N TRP A 12 -84.13 -15.75 -35.03
CA TRP A 12 -84.03 -15.39 -33.61
C TRP A 12 -82.82 -16.04 -32.93
N MET A 13 -82.55 -17.33 -33.19
CA MET A 13 -81.33 -17.99 -32.69
C MET A 13 -80.04 -17.39 -33.27
N ARG A 14 -80.03 -16.97 -34.55
CA ARG A 14 -78.89 -16.24 -35.12
C ARG A 14 -78.65 -14.91 -34.41
N LYS A 15 -79.70 -14.16 -34.08
CA LYS A 15 -79.61 -12.89 -33.34
C LYS A 15 -79.04 -13.08 -31.93
N ILE A 16 -79.49 -14.12 -31.21
CA ILE A 16 -78.94 -14.49 -29.89
C ILE A 16 -77.47 -14.88 -30.01
N PHE A 17 -77.10 -15.71 -31.00
CA PHE A 17 -75.71 -16.10 -31.22
C PHE A 17 -74.81 -14.89 -31.54
N THR A 18 -75.25 -13.97 -32.41
CA THR A 18 -74.50 -12.73 -32.66
C THR A 18 -74.40 -11.84 -31.42
N PHE A 19 -75.44 -11.77 -30.59
CA PHE A 19 -75.42 -10.99 -29.35
C PHE A 19 -74.44 -11.57 -28.33
N VAL A 20 -74.43 -12.89 -28.16
CA VAL A 20 -73.46 -13.59 -27.30
C VAL A 20 -72.04 -13.42 -27.84
N LEU A 21 -71.83 -13.54 -29.15
CA LEU A 21 -70.52 -13.32 -29.77
C LEU A 21 -70.03 -11.87 -29.58
N LEU A 22 -70.91 -10.88 -29.73
CA LEU A 22 -70.59 -9.47 -29.49
C LEU A 22 -70.28 -9.19 -28.03
N ALA A 23 -71.03 -9.78 -27.10
CA ALA A 23 -70.77 -9.67 -25.67
C ALA A 23 -69.43 -10.30 -25.29
N VAL A 24 -69.08 -11.44 -25.87
CA VAL A 24 -67.77 -12.09 -25.69
C VAL A 24 -66.65 -11.22 -26.29
N LEU A 25 -66.82 -10.67 -27.49
CA LEU A 25 -65.85 -9.76 -28.10
C LEU A 25 -65.65 -8.47 -27.28
N LEU A 26 -66.73 -7.90 -26.74
CA LEU A 26 -66.68 -6.75 -25.84
C LEU A 26 -65.96 -7.08 -24.53
N LEU A 27 -66.20 -8.25 -23.95
CA LEU A 27 -65.47 -8.72 -22.77
C LEU A 27 -63.98 -8.93 -23.04
N VAL A 28 -63.64 -9.50 -24.21
CA VAL A 28 -62.25 -9.67 -24.63
C VAL A 28 -61.58 -8.31 -24.87
N ALA A 29 -62.27 -7.38 -25.52
CA ALA A 29 -61.76 -6.03 -25.77
C ALA A 29 -61.59 -5.25 -24.45
N ALA A 30 -62.57 -5.30 -23.54
CA ALA A 30 -62.47 -4.68 -22.22
C ALA A 30 -61.35 -5.31 -21.38
N GLY A 31 -61.16 -6.62 -21.47
CA GLY A 31 -60.04 -7.33 -20.88
C GLY A 31 -58.70 -6.86 -21.45
N ALA A 32 -58.58 -6.74 -22.77
CA ALA A 32 -57.38 -6.28 -23.45
C ALA A 32 -57.04 -4.82 -23.11
N VAL A 33 -58.03 -3.92 -23.08
CA VAL A 33 -57.86 -2.52 -22.66
C VAL A 33 -57.42 -2.44 -21.20
N SER A 34 -58.03 -3.25 -20.32
CA SER A 34 -57.64 -3.32 -18.91
C SER A 34 -56.20 -3.78 -18.77
N VAL A 35 -55.81 -4.90 -19.40
CA VAL A 35 -54.43 -5.42 -19.38
C VAL A 35 -53.44 -4.38 -19.92
N THR A 36 -53.79 -3.68 -21.00
CA THR A 36 -52.93 -2.63 -21.59
C THR A 36 -52.78 -1.44 -20.64
N TYR A 37 -53.86 -0.97 -20.03
CA TYR A 37 -53.82 0.08 -19.01
C TYR A 37 -52.99 -0.34 -17.79
N PHE A 38 -53.13 -1.59 -17.33
CA PHE A 38 -52.34 -2.15 -16.24
C PHE A 38 -50.84 -2.20 -16.58
N LEU A 39 -50.48 -2.68 -17.78
CA LEU A 39 -49.09 -2.70 -18.23
C LEU A 39 -48.51 -1.29 -18.37
N PHE A 40 -49.30 -0.31 -18.82
CA PHE A 40 -48.86 1.07 -18.95
C PHE A 40 -48.68 1.75 -17.58
N LYS A 41 -49.66 1.61 -16.69
CA LYS A 41 -49.63 2.18 -15.33
C LYS A 41 -48.46 1.66 -14.50
N TYR A 42 -48.19 0.36 -14.54
CA TYR A 42 -47.16 -0.27 -13.71
C TYR A 42 -45.81 -0.46 -14.42
N GLY A 43 -45.78 -0.34 -15.76
CA GLY A 43 -44.59 -0.56 -16.57
C GLY A 43 -43.80 0.69 -16.96
N ARG A 44 -44.34 1.89 -16.73
CA ARG A 44 -43.71 3.18 -17.05
C ARG A 44 -42.50 3.51 -16.15
N ASP A 45 -42.56 3.09 -14.88
CA ASP A 45 -41.49 3.31 -13.90
C ASP A 45 -40.55 2.09 -13.76
N LEU A 46 -40.67 1.10 -14.65
CA LEU A 46 -39.81 -0.07 -14.66
C LEU A 46 -38.66 0.13 -15.64
N PRO A 47 -37.46 -0.38 -15.31
CA PRO A 47 -36.30 -0.24 -16.18
C PRO A 47 -36.60 -0.71 -17.61
N THR A 48 -36.03 0.03 -18.55
CA THR A 48 -36.11 -0.20 -19.98
C THR A 48 -35.25 -1.40 -20.38
N PHE A 49 -35.38 -1.83 -21.64
CA PHE A 49 -34.56 -2.91 -22.19
C PHE A 49 -33.07 -2.58 -22.06
N ASP A 50 -32.67 -1.37 -22.45
CA ASP A 50 -31.28 -0.93 -22.41
C ASP A 50 -30.75 -0.90 -20.97
N GLU A 51 -31.53 -0.39 -20.02
CA GLU A 51 -31.16 -0.35 -18.59
C GLU A 51 -31.01 -1.74 -17.95
N MET A 52 -31.78 -2.75 -18.39
CA MET A 52 -31.64 -4.12 -17.90
C MET A 52 -30.45 -4.85 -18.50
N VAL A 53 -30.15 -4.60 -19.78
CA VAL A 53 -28.96 -5.16 -20.45
C VAL A 53 -27.69 -4.50 -19.91
N SER A 54 -27.75 -3.21 -19.57
CA SER A 54 -26.65 -2.45 -18.98
C SER A 54 -26.60 -2.52 -17.45
N TYR A 55 -27.44 -3.34 -16.81
CA TYR A 55 -27.40 -3.48 -15.35
C TYR A 55 -26.14 -4.24 -14.95
N GLU A 56 -25.23 -3.54 -14.27
CA GLU A 56 -23.94 -4.09 -13.89
C GLU A 56 -23.89 -4.27 -12.36
N PRO A 57 -23.66 -5.50 -11.86
CA PRO A 57 -23.57 -5.75 -10.43
C PRO A 57 -22.37 -5.04 -9.83
N ASN A 58 -22.48 -4.63 -8.56
CA ASN A 58 -21.37 -4.11 -7.77
C ASN A 58 -20.20 -5.11 -7.79
N LEU A 59 -19.05 -4.68 -8.34
CA LEU A 59 -17.84 -5.49 -8.41
C LEU A 59 -16.83 -5.00 -7.37
N SER A 60 -16.09 -5.95 -6.81
CA SER A 60 -15.00 -5.65 -5.90
C SER A 60 -13.80 -5.05 -6.63
N THR A 61 -13.20 -4.02 -6.04
CA THR A 61 -11.94 -3.44 -6.53
C THR A 61 -10.78 -4.35 -6.14
N VAL A 62 -9.86 -4.60 -7.08
CA VAL A 62 -8.70 -5.46 -6.88
C VAL A 62 -7.42 -4.65 -6.98
N ILE A 63 -6.55 -4.80 -5.98
CA ILE A 63 -5.24 -4.16 -5.93
C ILE A 63 -4.19 -5.19 -6.29
N TYR A 64 -3.38 -4.90 -7.30
CA TYR A 64 -2.32 -5.75 -7.83
C TYR A 64 -0.94 -5.18 -7.53
N ASP A 65 0.01 -6.07 -7.28
CA ASP A 65 1.43 -5.75 -7.21
C ASP A 65 2.01 -5.47 -8.61
N ARG A 66 3.29 -5.07 -8.66
CA ARG A 66 3.98 -4.75 -9.91
C ARG A 66 4.10 -5.94 -10.90
N ASN A 67 3.89 -7.16 -10.42
CA ASN A 67 3.96 -8.42 -11.16
C ASN A 67 2.56 -9.01 -11.45
N GLY A 68 1.48 -8.27 -11.15
CA GLY A 68 0.09 -8.70 -11.39
C GLY A 68 -0.49 -9.64 -10.32
N ARG A 69 0.17 -9.83 -9.17
CA ARG A 69 -0.35 -10.63 -8.05
C ARG A 69 -1.33 -9.81 -7.22
N GLU A 70 -2.44 -10.43 -6.80
CA GLU A 70 -3.42 -9.78 -5.92
C GLU A 70 -2.82 -9.51 -4.51
N ILE A 71 -2.79 -8.23 -4.13
CA ILE A 71 -2.41 -7.72 -2.80
C ILE A 71 -3.60 -7.70 -1.86
N ALA A 72 -4.73 -7.16 -2.33
CA ALA A 72 -5.93 -6.95 -1.54
C ALA A 72 -7.16 -6.76 -2.43
N ARG A 73 -8.33 -6.98 -1.85
CA ARG A 73 -9.62 -6.74 -2.48
C ARG A 73 -10.49 -5.85 -1.59
N LEU A 74 -11.03 -4.78 -2.18
CA LEU A 74 -11.88 -3.79 -1.50
C LEU A 74 -13.34 -4.01 -1.91
N PHE A 75 -14.24 -4.15 -0.93
CA PHE A 75 -15.68 -4.27 -1.19
C PHE A 75 -16.54 -3.87 0.01
N ARG A 76 -17.77 -3.41 -0.23
CA ARG A 76 -18.81 -3.35 0.81
C ARG A 76 -19.50 -4.70 0.99
N GLU A 77 -19.72 -5.39 -0.11
CA GLU A 77 -20.29 -6.75 -0.16
C GLU A 77 -19.41 -7.58 -1.11
N ASN A 78 -18.98 -8.78 -0.68
CA ASN A 78 -18.02 -9.59 -1.45
C ASN A 78 -18.65 -10.29 -2.66
N ARG A 79 -19.09 -9.52 -3.66
CA ARG A 79 -19.74 -10.03 -4.88
C ARG A 79 -18.69 -10.35 -5.94
N THR A 80 -18.07 -11.52 -5.83
CA THR A 80 -17.22 -12.07 -6.91
C THR A 80 -18.12 -12.83 -7.88
N TRP A 81 -18.16 -12.40 -9.14
CA TRP A 81 -18.93 -13.06 -10.18
C TRP A 81 -18.29 -14.40 -10.56
N VAL A 82 -19.09 -15.46 -10.60
CA VAL A 82 -18.68 -16.81 -10.98
C VAL A 82 -19.59 -17.29 -12.10
N ARG A 83 -18.99 -17.74 -13.20
CA ARG A 83 -19.75 -18.29 -14.33
C ARG A 83 -20.49 -19.55 -13.89
N LEU A 84 -21.64 -19.83 -14.49
CA LEU A 84 -22.48 -20.97 -14.13
C LEU A 84 -21.73 -22.30 -14.21
N GLU A 85 -20.81 -22.42 -15.18
CA GLU A 85 -19.92 -23.56 -15.40
C GLU A 85 -18.92 -23.79 -14.26
N GLU A 86 -18.57 -22.74 -13.51
CA GLU A 86 -17.64 -22.77 -12.37
C GLU A 86 -18.37 -22.99 -11.03
N ILE A 87 -19.69 -23.21 -11.07
CA ILE A 87 -20.51 -23.52 -9.89
C ILE A 87 -20.80 -25.02 -9.86
N SER A 88 -20.69 -25.65 -8.68
CA SER A 88 -20.98 -27.07 -8.50
C SER A 88 -22.38 -27.42 -9.07
N PRO A 89 -22.50 -28.49 -9.90
CA PRO A 89 -23.79 -28.93 -10.41
C PRO A 89 -24.81 -29.25 -9.31
N TRP A 90 -24.32 -29.62 -8.12
CA TRP A 90 -25.16 -29.85 -6.96
C TRP A 90 -25.76 -28.57 -6.40
N MET A 91 -25.02 -27.46 -6.43
CA MET A 91 -25.52 -26.15 -5.99
C MET A 91 -26.63 -25.64 -6.91
N ILE A 92 -26.45 -25.82 -8.22
CA ILE A 92 -27.45 -25.51 -9.25
C ILE A 92 -28.72 -26.34 -9.02
N LYS A 93 -28.59 -27.67 -8.94
CA LYS A 93 -29.72 -28.59 -8.72
C LYS A 93 -30.42 -28.34 -7.38
N ALA A 94 -29.66 -28.17 -6.30
CA ALA A 94 -30.22 -27.94 -4.97
C ALA A 94 -31.04 -26.64 -4.92
N THR A 95 -30.52 -25.57 -5.52
CA THR A 95 -31.22 -24.28 -5.63
C THR A 95 -32.51 -24.42 -6.43
N MET A 96 -32.46 -25.04 -7.60
CA MET A 96 -33.66 -25.28 -8.40
C MET A 96 -34.68 -26.16 -7.66
N ALA A 97 -34.25 -27.24 -7.00
CA ALA A 97 -35.16 -28.13 -6.28
C ALA A 97 -35.87 -27.43 -5.11
N ALA A 98 -35.17 -26.49 -4.45
CA ALA A 98 -35.65 -25.73 -3.31
C ALA A 98 -36.57 -24.56 -3.72
N GLU A 99 -36.17 -23.79 -4.73
CA GLU A 99 -36.81 -22.53 -5.10
C GLU A 99 -37.75 -22.66 -6.31
N ASP A 100 -37.36 -23.40 -7.35
CA ASP A 100 -38.09 -23.45 -8.62
C ASP A 100 -37.75 -24.70 -9.46
N SER A 101 -38.41 -25.82 -9.14
CA SER A 101 -38.13 -27.10 -9.80
C SER A 101 -38.55 -27.17 -11.27
N SER A 102 -39.40 -26.23 -11.71
CA SER A 102 -39.89 -26.10 -13.09
C SER A 102 -39.14 -25.02 -13.86
N PHE A 103 -38.04 -24.46 -13.33
CA PHE A 103 -37.38 -23.27 -13.85
C PHE A 103 -37.18 -23.26 -15.38
N TYR A 104 -36.64 -24.34 -15.97
CA TYR A 104 -36.41 -24.45 -17.41
C TYR A 104 -37.68 -24.67 -18.26
N LYS A 105 -38.84 -24.91 -17.64
CA LYS A 105 -40.10 -25.24 -18.34
C LYS A 105 -41.03 -24.04 -18.52
N HIS A 106 -40.96 -23.05 -17.64
CA HIS A 106 -41.81 -21.86 -17.72
C HIS A 106 -41.03 -20.65 -18.27
N HIS A 107 -41.72 -19.56 -18.60
CA HIS A 107 -41.12 -18.32 -19.11
C HIS A 107 -41.41 -17.19 -18.11
N GLY A 108 -40.57 -17.01 -17.09
CA GLY A 108 -40.73 -15.98 -16.05
C GLY A 108 -41.73 -16.29 -14.95
N VAL A 109 -42.90 -16.85 -15.26
CA VAL A 109 -43.94 -17.18 -14.27
C VAL A 109 -44.41 -18.62 -14.43
N ASP A 110 -44.45 -19.40 -13.33
CA ASP A 110 -45.00 -20.75 -13.33
C ASP A 110 -46.50 -20.75 -13.00
N ILE A 111 -47.35 -20.60 -14.02
CA ILE A 111 -48.81 -20.62 -13.87
C ILE A 111 -49.29 -21.95 -13.29
N SER A 112 -48.70 -23.07 -13.73
CA SER A 112 -49.05 -24.41 -13.24
C SER A 112 -48.67 -24.58 -11.77
N GLY A 113 -47.54 -24.00 -11.36
CA GLY A 113 -47.05 -23.96 -9.98
C GLY A 113 -47.92 -23.09 -9.09
N ILE A 114 -48.38 -21.93 -9.58
CA ILE A 114 -49.31 -21.04 -8.85
C ILE A 114 -50.64 -21.74 -8.59
N ILE A 115 -51.24 -22.36 -9.62
CA ILE A 115 -52.52 -23.08 -9.47
C ILE A 115 -52.35 -24.26 -8.50
N ARG A 116 -51.24 -25.00 -8.61
CA ARG A 116 -50.92 -26.12 -7.71
C ARG A 116 -50.74 -25.65 -6.27
N ALA A 117 -50.01 -24.55 -6.05
CA ALA A 117 -49.79 -23.98 -4.73
C ALA A 117 -51.11 -23.48 -4.11
N LEU A 118 -51.97 -22.82 -4.88
CA LEU A 118 -53.30 -22.41 -4.43
C LEU A 118 -54.16 -23.61 -4.01
N TRP A 119 -54.18 -24.68 -4.81
CA TRP A 119 -54.94 -25.89 -4.49
C TRP A 119 -54.42 -26.63 -3.26
N VAL A 120 -53.09 -26.73 -3.10
CA VAL A 120 -52.45 -27.35 -1.94
C VAL A 120 -52.68 -26.54 -0.67
N ASN A 121 -52.53 -25.21 -0.75
CA ASN A 121 -52.76 -24.30 0.38
C ASN A 121 -54.22 -24.31 0.83
N PHE A 122 -55.18 -24.38 -0.11
CA PHE A 122 -56.60 -24.51 0.20
C PHE A 122 -56.93 -25.82 0.93
N ARG A 123 -56.25 -26.92 0.59
CA ARG A 123 -56.50 -28.24 1.19
C ARG A 123 -55.83 -28.47 2.54
N ARG A 124 -54.73 -27.76 2.84
CA ARG A 124 -53.90 -27.99 4.05
C ARG A 124 -54.01 -26.91 5.14
N GLY A 125 -54.72 -25.82 4.90
CA GLY A 125 -54.97 -24.77 5.91
C GLY A 125 -53.76 -23.92 6.31
N GLU A 126 -52.54 -24.30 5.90
CA GLU A 126 -51.30 -23.55 6.14
C GLU A 126 -50.59 -23.19 4.83
N ALA A 127 -50.08 -21.96 4.75
CA ALA A 127 -49.32 -21.45 3.61
C ALA A 127 -47.88 -21.96 3.62
N MET A 128 -47.65 -23.19 3.11
CA MET A 128 -46.32 -23.83 3.13
C MET A 128 -45.49 -23.63 1.85
N GLN A 129 -46.08 -23.23 0.71
CA GLN A 129 -45.37 -23.17 -0.57
C GLN A 129 -45.42 -21.77 -1.20
N GLY A 130 -44.26 -21.14 -1.39
CA GLY A 130 -44.12 -19.87 -2.10
C GLY A 130 -44.17 -20.10 -3.61
N GLY A 131 -45.12 -19.46 -4.30
CA GLY A 131 -45.30 -19.59 -5.75
C GLY A 131 -44.45 -18.64 -6.59
N SER A 132 -43.30 -18.16 -6.09
CA SER A 132 -42.44 -17.21 -6.83
C SER A 132 -41.32 -17.95 -7.56
N THR A 133 -41.10 -17.65 -8.84
CA THR A 133 -40.03 -18.25 -9.67
C THR A 133 -38.67 -17.64 -9.37
N ILE A 134 -37.58 -18.31 -9.75
CA ILE A 134 -36.21 -17.76 -9.64
C ILE A 134 -36.11 -16.40 -10.33
N THR A 135 -36.70 -16.27 -11.53
CA THR A 135 -36.69 -15.00 -12.30
C THR A 135 -37.45 -13.89 -11.58
N GLN A 136 -38.58 -14.19 -10.93
CA GLN A 136 -39.31 -13.20 -10.11
C GLN A 136 -38.49 -12.77 -8.89
N GLN A 137 -37.79 -13.71 -8.25
CA GLN A 137 -36.91 -13.39 -7.12
C GLN A 137 -35.70 -12.56 -7.55
N LEU A 138 -35.11 -12.86 -8.71
CA LEU A 138 -34.03 -12.06 -9.30
C LEU A 138 -34.52 -10.64 -9.59
N ALA A 139 -35.64 -10.49 -10.32
CA ALA A 139 -36.22 -9.19 -10.63
C ALA A 139 -36.51 -8.35 -9.38
N ARG A 140 -37.02 -9.00 -8.32
CA ARG A 140 -37.21 -8.37 -7.01
C ARG A 140 -35.90 -7.84 -6.44
N ASN A 141 -34.85 -8.67 -6.45
CA ASN A 141 -33.59 -8.34 -5.79
C ASN A 141 -32.77 -7.29 -6.56
N LEU A 142 -32.91 -7.22 -7.89
CA LEU A 142 -32.16 -6.27 -8.72
C LEU A 142 -32.82 -4.89 -8.82
N PHE A 143 -34.15 -4.82 -8.94
CA PHE A 143 -34.82 -3.62 -9.44
C PHE A 143 -35.94 -3.06 -8.54
N LEU A 144 -36.30 -3.74 -7.45
CA LEU A 144 -37.45 -3.37 -6.63
C LEU A 144 -37.10 -3.22 -5.16
N THR A 145 -37.83 -2.36 -4.47
CA THR A 145 -37.74 -2.21 -3.01
C THR A 145 -38.37 -3.41 -2.29
N LEU A 146 -37.99 -3.66 -1.03
CA LEU A 146 -38.38 -4.87 -0.29
C LEU A 146 -39.81 -4.84 0.30
N GLU A 147 -40.59 -3.78 0.10
CA GLU A 147 -41.92 -3.60 0.70
C GLU A 147 -42.96 -4.59 0.16
N ARG A 148 -43.65 -5.33 1.04
CA ARG A 148 -44.64 -6.35 0.64
C ARG A 148 -45.99 -5.74 0.21
N THR A 149 -46.04 -5.18 -1.00
CA THR A 149 -47.27 -4.66 -1.63
C THR A 149 -47.72 -5.52 -2.82
N LEU A 150 -49.04 -5.52 -3.10
CA LEU A 150 -49.60 -6.14 -4.31
C LEU A 150 -49.05 -5.49 -5.60
N ASP A 151 -48.85 -4.17 -5.57
CA ASP A 151 -48.26 -3.41 -6.67
C ASP A 151 -46.84 -3.87 -7.01
N ARG A 152 -46.00 -4.12 -5.99
CA ARG A 152 -44.66 -4.69 -6.21
C ARG A 152 -44.73 -6.07 -6.85
N LYS A 153 -45.68 -6.92 -6.45
CA LYS A 153 -45.77 -8.29 -7.00
C LYS A 153 -46.14 -8.29 -8.49
N ILE A 154 -46.93 -7.32 -8.92
CA ILE A 154 -47.23 -7.07 -10.34
C ILE A 154 -45.96 -6.62 -11.06
N LYS A 155 -45.21 -5.66 -10.49
CA LYS A 155 -43.91 -5.19 -11.04
C LYS A 155 -42.87 -6.32 -11.18
N GLU A 156 -42.72 -7.19 -10.17
CA GLU A 156 -41.86 -8.38 -10.22
C GLU A 156 -42.21 -9.29 -11.41
N THR A 157 -43.51 -9.49 -11.64
CA THR A 157 -44.00 -10.37 -12.70
C THR A 157 -43.72 -9.79 -14.08
N ILE A 158 -43.96 -8.49 -14.28
CA ILE A 158 -43.65 -7.80 -15.54
C ILE A 158 -42.15 -7.84 -15.82
N LEU A 159 -41.32 -7.54 -14.82
CA LEU A 159 -39.87 -7.61 -14.95
C LEU A 159 -39.38 -9.03 -15.26
N ALA A 160 -39.89 -10.05 -14.57
CA ALA A 160 -39.51 -11.44 -14.84
C ALA A 160 -39.83 -11.85 -16.29
N LEU A 161 -41.00 -11.46 -16.80
CA LEU A 161 -41.37 -11.71 -18.21
C LEU A 161 -40.49 -10.96 -19.20
N ARG A 162 -40.05 -9.73 -18.87
CA ARG A 162 -39.10 -8.97 -19.68
C ARG A 162 -37.72 -9.63 -19.67
N MET A 163 -37.19 -9.96 -18.50
CA MET A 163 -35.88 -10.59 -18.35
C MET A 163 -35.77 -11.90 -19.13
N GLU A 164 -36.82 -12.73 -19.14
CA GLU A 164 -36.83 -14.03 -19.86
C GLU A 164 -36.94 -13.91 -21.38
N ARG A 165 -37.18 -12.71 -21.90
CA ARG A 165 -37.06 -12.42 -23.34
C ARG A 165 -35.66 -11.96 -23.73
N ILE A 166 -34.89 -11.47 -22.77
CA ILE A 166 -33.58 -10.84 -22.97
C ILE A 166 -32.47 -11.85 -22.68
N PHE A 167 -32.58 -12.54 -21.55
CA PHE A 167 -31.57 -13.44 -21.03
C PHE A 167 -31.99 -14.90 -21.18
N SER A 168 -31.03 -15.77 -21.47
CA SER A 168 -31.24 -17.21 -21.44
C SER A 168 -31.49 -17.71 -20.00
N LYS A 169 -32.04 -18.91 -19.86
CA LYS A 169 -32.25 -19.55 -18.56
C LYS A 169 -30.95 -19.67 -17.76
N ASP A 170 -29.86 -20.03 -18.43
CA ASP A 170 -28.55 -20.17 -17.82
C ASP A 170 -28.04 -18.82 -17.32
N GLN A 171 -28.18 -17.76 -18.11
CA GLN A 171 -27.82 -16.40 -17.69
C GLN A 171 -28.65 -15.93 -16.49
N ILE A 172 -29.96 -16.20 -16.48
CA ILE A 172 -30.83 -15.87 -15.34
C ILE A 172 -30.39 -16.61 -14.08
N LEU A 173 -30.06 -17.90 -14.20
CA LEU A 173 -29.62 -18.71 -13.08
C LEU A 173 -28.24 -18.28 -12.57
N GLU A 174 -27.32 -17.92 -13.47
CA GLU A 174 -26.02 -17.34 -13.15
C GLU A 174 -26.18 -16.02 -12.39
N MET A 175 -26.96 -15.08 -12.92
CA MET A 175 -27.24 -13.80 -12.27
C MET A 175 -27.87 -14.01 -10.89
N TYR A 176 -28.81 -14.96 -10.77
CA TYR A 176 -29.45 -15.29 -9.51
C TYR A 176 -28.46 -15.82 -8.47
N LEU A 177 -27.67 -16.83 -8.83
CA LEU A 177 -26.70 -17.43 -7.91
C LEU A 177 -25.59 -16.45 -7.52
N ASN A 178 -25.25 -15.48 -8.36
CA ASN A 178 -24.28 -14.43 -8.04
C ASN A 178 -24.85 -13.26 -7.24
N THR A 179 -26.18 -13.14 -7.15
CA THR A 179 -26.82 -11.98 -6.49
C THR A 179 -27.57 -12.34 -5.21
N ILE A 180 -28.10 -13.56 -5.10
CA ILE A 180 -28.95 -13.95 -3.98
C ILE A 180 -28.18 -13.88 -2.63
N TYR A 181 -28.88 -13.39 -1.60
CA TYR A 181 -28.31 -13.28 -0.25
C TYR A 181 -28.38 -14.62 0.48
N PHE A 182 -27.24 -15.11 0.95
CA PHE A 182 -27.11 -16.37 1.69
C PHE A 182 -26.99 -16.19 3.21
N GLY A 183 -26.98 -14.95 3.71
CA GLY A 183 -26.87 -14.65 5.15
C GLY A 183 -25.46 -14.20 5.55
N HIS A 184 -25.36 -13.51 6.70
CA HIS A 184 -24.09 -12.98 7.25
C HIS A 184 -23.25 -12.12 6.29
N GLY A 185 -23.88 -11.36 5.39
CA GLY A 185 -23.17 -10.54 4.40
C GLY A 185 -22.67 -11.30 3.16
N ALA A 186 -22.99 -12.60 3.03
CA ALA A 186 -22.68 -13.38 1.83
C ALA A 186 -23.70 -13.12 0.71
N TYR A 187 -23.38 -12.22 -0.21
CA TYR A 187 -24.13 -12.00 -1.45
C TYR A 187 -23.49 -12.78 -2.60
N GLY A 188 -24.25 -13.73 -3.15
CA GLY A 188 -23.78 -14.61 -4.21
C GLY A 188 -23.06 -15.87 -3.71
N VAL A 189 -23.05 -16.88 -4.57
CA VAL A 189 -22.57 -18.25 -4.26
C VAL A 189 -21.08 -18.30 -3.95
N PHE A 190 -20.27 -17.42 -4.55
CA PHE A 190 -18.84 -17.31 -4.22
C PHE A 190 -18.64 -16.89 -2.76
N ALA A 191 -19.28 -15.79 -2.37
CA ALA A 191 -19.21 -15.27 -1.02
C ALA A 191 -19.68 -16.33 -0.02
N ALA A 192 -20.80 -17.00 -0.31
CA ALA A 192 -21.36 -18.03 0.53
C ALA A 192 -20.42 -19.25 0.67
N SER A 193 -19.89 -19.76 -0.44
CA SER A 193 -18.97 -20.91 -0.43
C SER A 193 -17.71 -20.62 0.40
N GLN A 194 -17.12 -19.45 0.20
CA GLN A 194 -15.94 -19.03 0.97
C GLN A 194 -16.27 -18.76 2.44
N GLN A 195 -17.39 -18.12 2.72
CA GLN A 195 -17.76 -17.73 4.08
C GLN A 195 -18.19 -18.91 4.95
N TYR A 196 -18.96 -19.85 4.39
CA TYR A 196 -19.45 -21.00 5.15
C TYR A 196 -18.44 -22.16 5.15
N TYR A 197 -17.66 -22.36 4.08
CA TYR A 197 -16.81 -23.56 3.94
C TYR A 197 -15.35 -23.27 3.59
N GLY A 198 -14.99 -22.06 3.17
CA GLY A 198 -13.63 -21.73 2.72
C GLY A 198 -13.23 -22.45 1.43
N LYS A 199 -14.20 -22.76 0.56
CA LYS A 199 -14.01 -23.52 -0.69
C LYS A 199 -14.43 -22.72 -1.92
N LYS A 200 -13.93 -23.13 -3.10
CA LYS A 200 -14.46 -22.62 -4.37
C LYS A 200 -15.89 -23.14 -4.62
N PRO A 201 -16.77 -22.37 -5.29
CA PRO A 201 -18.12 -22.83 -5.61
C PRO A 201 -18.19 -24.15 -6.39
N SER A 202 -17.18 -24.43 -7.22
CA SER A 202 -17.03 -25.69 -7.96
C SER A 202 -16.78 -26.92 -7.07
N GLU A 203 -16.30 -26.72 -5.84
CA GLU A 203 -15.88 -27.77 -4.91
C GLU A 203 -16.98 -28.13 -3.88
N LEU A 204 -18.14 -27.48 -3.96
CA LEU A 204 -19.26 -27.74 -3.05
C LEU A 204 -19.84 -29.14 -3.28
N SER A 205 -19.88 -29.93 -2.20
CA SER A 205 -20.52 -31.24 -2.17
C SER A 205 -22.06 -31.14 -2.20
N LEU A 206 -22.74 -32.27 -2.39
CA LEU A 206 -24.20 -32.36 -2.34
C LEU A 206 -24.77 -31.86 -1.00
N ALA A 207 -24.15 -32.24 0.12
CA ALA A 207 -24.59 -31.83 1.45
C ALA A 207 -24.43 -30.31 1.67
N GLU A 208 -23.28 -29.75 1.28
CA GLU A 208 -22.97 -28.32 1.40
C GLU A 208 -23.89 -27.49 0.49
N SER A 209 -24.09 -27.95 -0.73
CA SER A 209 -25.01 -27.34 -1.71
C SER A 209 -26.46 -27.32 -1.21
N ALA A 210 -26.93 -28.44 -0.65
CA ALA A 210 -28.28 -28.52 -0.09
C ALA A 210 -28.46 -27.63 1.15
N MET A 211 -27.40 -27.44 1.94
CA MET A 211 -27.41 -26.52 3.07
C MET A 211 -27.53 -25.07 2.56
N LEU A 212 -26.64 -24.63 1.67
CA LEU A 212 -26.66 -23.26 1.12
C LEU A 212 -27.96 -22.93 0.38
N ALA A 213 -28.45 -23.84 -0.46
CA ALA A 213 -29.73 -23.67 -1.14
C ALA A 213 -30.90 -23.57 -0.14
N GLY A 214 -30.81 -24.25 1.01
CA GLY A 214 -31.78 -24.14 2.08
C GLY A 214 -31.85 -22.74 2.69
N LEU A 215 -30.71 -22.04 2.79
CA LEU A 215 -30.61 -20.71 3.40
C LEU A 215 -31.42 -19.66 2.65
N ILE A 216 -31.49 -19.76 1.32
CA ILE A 216 -32.10 -18.76 0.42
C ILE A 216 -33.51 -18.34 0.88
N ALA A 217 -34.32 -19.30 1.34
CA ALA A 217 -35.70 -19.05 1.74
C ALA A 217 -35.82 -18.07 2.93
N ALA A 218 -34.88 -18.12 3.88
CA ALA A 218 -34.81 -17.18 5.01
C ALA A 218 -33.37 -17.17 5.60
N PRO A 219 -32.44 -16.40 5.01
CA PRO A 219 -31.00 -16.56 5.26
C PRO A 219 -30.57 -16.37 6.72
N GLU A 220 -31.15 -15.38 7.40
CA GLU A 220 -30.84 -15.10 8.81
C GLU A 220 -31.50 -16.08 9.79
N ARG A 221 -32.63 -16.69 9.40
CA ARG A 221 -33.35 -17.66 10.24
C ARG A 221 -32.73 -19.05 10.13
N PHE A 222 -32.37 -19.46 8.92
CA PHE A 222 -31.87 -20.80 8.64
C PHE A 222 -30.34 -20.90 8.68
N THR A 223 -29.64 -19.88 9.19
CA THR A 223 -28.18 -19.93 9.26
C THR A 223 -27.68 -21.00 10.22
N PRO A 224 -26.79 -21.92 9.79
CA PRO A 224 -26.23 -22.96 10.66
C PRO A 224 -25.31 -22.42 11.76
N LEU A 225 -24.79 -21.19 11.60
CA LEU A 225 -23.94 -20.52 12.58
C LEU A 225 -24.69 -20.07 13.85
N ARG A 226 -26.00 -19.87 13.78
CA ARG A 226 -26.85 -19.45 14.93
C ARG A 226 -27.98 -20.43 15.21
N HIS A 227 -28.57 -21.02 14.17
CA HIS A 227 -29.75 -21.87 14.23
C HIS A 227 -29.47 -23.23 13.55
N PRO A 228 -28.57 -24.07 14.10
CA PRO A 228 -28.12 -25.30 13.47
C PRO A 228 -29.25 -26.31 13.22
N GLU A 229 -30.21 -26.43 14.14
CA GLU A 229 -31.35 -27.35 13.99
C GLU A 229 -32.29 -26.93 12.86
N GLU A 230 -32.63 -25.63 12.78
CA GLU A 230 -33.47 -25.10 11.70
C GLU A 230 -32.77 -25.20 10.34
N ALA A 231 -31.45 -24.92 10.31
CA ALA A 231 -30.61 -25.09 9.14
C ALA A 231 -30.60 -26.56 8.67
N LYS A 232 -30.47 -27.51 9.60
CA LYS A 232 -30.45 -28.95 9.31
C LYS A 232 -31.81 -29.44 8.79
N ALA A 233 -32.91 -28.99 9.39
CA ALA A 233 -34.25 -29.28 8.91
C ALA A 233 -34.47 -28.73 7.49
N ARG A 234 -33.94 -27.53 7.20
CA ARG A 234 -34.02 -26.92 5.88
C ARG A 234 -33.14 -27.65 4.85
N GLN A 235 -31.94 -28.09 5.22
CA GLN A 235 -31.10 -28.97 4.41
C GLN A 235 -31.83 -30.28 4.07
N ALA A 236 -32.47 -30.91 5.06
CA ALA A 236 -33.24 -32.13 4.87
C ALA A 236 -34.42 -31.93 3.91
N TYR A 237 -35.08 -30.77 3.97
CA TYR A 237 -36.10 -30.40 2.99
C TYR A 237 -35.55 -30.39 1.56
N VAL A 238 -34.41 -29.72 1.32
CA VAL A 238 -33.81 -29.63 -0.02
C VAL A 238 -33.39 -31.01 -0.53
N LEU A 239 -32.76 -31.82 0.30
CA LEU A 239 -32.38 -33.20 -0.05
C LEU A 239 -33.60 -34.07 -0.38
N ARG A 240 -34.69 -33.97 0.41
CA ARG A 240 -35.93 -34.68 0.12
C ARG A 240 -36.53 -34.24 -1.23
N ARG A 241 -36.51 -32.96 -1.54
CA ARG A 241 -36.96 -32.44 -2.84
C ARG A 241 -36.15 -33.00 -4.00
N LEU A 242 -34.83 -33.12 -3.85
CA LEU A 242 -33.96 -33.74 -4.85
C LEU A 242 -34.30 -35.22 -5.08
N VAL A 243 -34.64 -35.97 -4.02
CA VAL A 243 -35.10 -37.36 -4.12
C VAL A 243 -36.47 -37.46 -4.79
N GLU A 244 -37.44 -36.62 -4.41
CA GLU A 244 -38.79 -36.57 -5.00
C GLU A 244 -38.77 -36.27 -6.51
N LEU A 245 -37.85 -35.40 -6.93
CA LEU A 245 -37.62 -35.06 -8.33
C LEU A 245 -36.79 -36.12 -9.08
N LYS A 246 -36.33 -37.16 -8.38
CA LYS A 246 -35.46 -38.24 -8.90
C LYS A 246 -34.11 -37.73 -9.45
N TRP A 247 -33.60 -36.63 -8.89
CA TRP A 247 -32.28 -36.09 -9.26
C TRP A 247 -31.13 -36.72 -8.46
N ILE A 248 -31.46 -37.35 -7.32
CA ILE A 248 -30.60 -38.20 -6.51
C ILE A 248 -31.41 -39.41 -6.03
N SER A 249 -30.73 -40.49 -5.64
CA SER A 249 -31.31 -41.65 -4.98
C SER A 249 -31.61 -41.37 -3.49
N ALA A 250 -32.51 -42.16 -2.91
CA ALA A 250 -32.81 -42.08 -1.47
C ALA A 250 -31.56 -42.34 -0.60
N LYS A 251 -30.66 -43.22 -1.07
CA LYS A 251 -29.39 -43.51 -0.41
C LYS A 251 -28.48 -42.29 -0.38
N GLU A 252 -28.22 -41.67 -1.53
CA GLU A 252 -27.41 -40.45 -1.62
C GLU A 252 -27.99 -39.31 -0.78
N GLY A 253 -29.32 -39.15 -0.77
CA GLY A 253 -30.01 -38.17 0.07
C GLY A 253 -29.76 -38.40 1.57
N SER A 254 -29.81 -39.66 2.03
CA SER A 254 -29.54 -40.02 3.42
C SER A 254 -28.07 -39.86 3.81
N GLU A 255 -27.14 -40.21 2.92
CA GLU A 255 -25.70 -40.07 3.13
C GLU A 255 -25.30 -38.59 3.21
N ALA A 256 -25.82 -37.75 2.30
CA ALA A 256 -25.60 -36.30 2.32
C ALA A 256 -26.19 -35.64 3.57
N LEU A 257 -27.32 -36.13 4.07
CA LEU A 257 -27.90 -35.63 5.32
C LEU A 257 -27.06 -36.03 6.54
N ALA A 258 -26.48 -37.23 6.54
CA ALA A 258 -25.62 -37.73 7.62
C ALA A 258 -24.23 -37.08 7.63
N GLN A 259 -23.79 -36.49 6.52
CA GLN A 259 -22.50 -35.82 6.41
C GLN A 259 -22.38 -34.69 7.45
N LYS A 260 -21.32 -34.74 8.27
CA LYS A 260 -20.98 -33.68 9.22
C LYS A 260 -20.37 -32.51 8.45
N LEU A 261 -21.01 -31.35 8.53
CA LEU A 261 -20.55 -30.11 7.91
C LEU A 261 -19.71 -29.30 8.88
N THR A 262 -18.58 -28.78 8.42
CA THR A 262 -17.70 -27.89 9.19
C THR A 262 -17.87 -26.47 8.67
N PHE A 263 -18.27 -25.53 9.54
CA PHE A 263 -18.51 -24.15 9.15
C PHE A 263 -17.32 -23.26 9.51
N ALA A 264 -16.91 -22.38 8.60
CA ALA A 264 -15.89 -21.37 8.85
C ALA A 264 -16.46 -20.24 9.72
N SER A 265 -15.91 -20.05 10.92
CA SER A 265 -16.38 -19.06 11.90
C SER A 265 -15.64 -17.72 11.76
N LYS A 266 -15.88 -16.94 10.71
CA LYS A 266 -15.35 -15.56 10.62
C LYS A 266 -16.40 -14.57 10.13
N LYS A 267 -16.52 -13.42 10.84
CA LYS A 267 -17.20 -12.22 10.31
C LYS A 267 -16.47 -11.81 9.03
N ALA A 268 -17.20 -11.56 7.94
CA ALA A 268 -16.60 -11.12 6.68
C ALA A 268 -16.02 -9.70 6.87
N PRO A 269 -14.69 -9.50 6.77
CA PRO A 269 -14.13 -8.16 6.74
C PRO A 269 -14.50 -7.46 5.41
N THR A 270 -14.66 -6.13 5.44
CA THR A 270 -14.77 -5.24 4.24
C THR A 270 -13.49 -5.21 3.38
N LEU A 271 -12.49 -5.97 3.81
CA LEU A 271 -11.17 -6.09 3.24
C LEU A 271 -10.75 -7.56 3.34
N SER A 272 -10.63 -8.25 2.21
CA SER A 272 -10.17 -9.65 2.21
C SER A 272 -8.73 -9.76 1.74
N ASN A 273 -7.99 -10.71 2.31
CA ASN A 273 -6.65 -11.10 1.91
C ASN A 273 -5.64 -9.95 1.79
N ASN A 274 -5.72 -8.92 2.64
CA ASN A 274 -4.77 -7.80 2.58
C ASN A 274 -3.37 -8.22 3.06
N LYS A 275 -2.45 -8.38 2.11
CA LYS A 275 -1.06 -8.79 2.38
C LYS A 275 -0.10 -7.64 2.66
N ALA A 276 -0.52 -6.39 2.45
CA ALA A 276 0.34 -5.22 2.63
C ALA A 276 -0.45 -4.05 3.28
N PRO A 277 -0.88 -4.18 4.54
CA PRO A 277 -1.95 -3.34 5.07
C PRO A 277 -1.58 -1.87 5.26
N TYR A 278 -0.32 -1.56 5.60
CA TYR A 278 0.16 -0.18 5.66
C TYR A 278 0.17 0.48 4.26
N PHE A 279 0.65 -0.25 3.24
CA PHE A 279 0.67 0.22 1.86
C PHE A 279 -0.74 0.40 1.29
N VAL A 280 -1.62 -0.59 1.51
CA VAL A 280 -3.03 -0.51 1.07
C VAL A 280 -3.74 0.65 1.75
N SER A 281 -3.54 0.87 3.05
CA SER A 281 -4.14 2.02 3.75
C SER A 281 -3.60 3.35 3.21
N TYR A 282 -2.30 3.42 2.92
CA TYR A 282 -1.67 4.59 2.31
C TYR A 282 -2.32 4.97 0.98
N ILE A 283 -2.49 4.02 0.05
CA ILE A 283 -3.15 4.32 -1.24
C ILE A 283 -4.66 4.52 -1.09
N LEU A 284 -5.31 3.81 -0.17
CA LEU A 284 -6.76 3.87 0.00
C LEU A 284 -7.20 5.24 0.50
N PHE A 285 -6.63 5.70 1.62
CA PHE A 285 -7.01 6.97 2.24
C PHE A 285 -6.27 8.16 1.63
N GLY A 286 -5.05 7.95 1.12
CA GLY A 286 -4.26 9.02 0.51
C GLY A 286 -4.62 9.32 -0.94
N HIS A 287 -5.24 8.38 -1.66
CA HIS A 287 -5.49 8.54 -3.11
C HIS A 287 -6.88 8.07 -3.55
N LEU A 288 -7.21 6.79 -3.33
CA LEU A 288 -8.40 6.18 -3.93
C LEU A 288 -9.71 6.81 -3.43
N LEU A 289 -9.90 6.93 -2.12
CA LEU A 289 -11.13 7.46 -1.53
C LEU A 289 -11.32 8.96 -1.80
N PRO A 290 -10.32 9.83 -1.62
CA PRO A 290 -10.46 11.25 -1.97
C PRO A 290 -10.75 11.49 -3.45
N ARG A 291 -10.20 10.66 -4.35
CA ARG A 291 -10.29 10.88 -5.81
C ARG A 291 -11.52 10.24 -6.45
N TYR A 292 -11.92 9.05 -6.02
CA TYR A 292 -12.99 8.28 -6.65
C TYR A 292 -14.24 8.10 -5.77
N GLY A 293 -14.15 8.42 -4.48
CA GLY A 293 -15.24 8.24 -3.52
C GLY A 293 -15.50 6.78 -3.13
N GLY A 294 -16.21 6.56 -2.03
CA GLY A 294 -16.46 5.22 -1.49
C GLY A 294 -17.24 4.31 -2.44
N GLU A 295 -18.24 4.83 -3.16
CA GLU A 295 -19.04 4.03 -4.11
C GLU A 295 -18.17 3.41 -5.20
N ARG A 296 -17.38 4.22 -5.93
CA ARG A 296 -16.54 3.70 -7.01
C ARG A 296 -15.41 2.82 -6.51
N VAL A 297 -14.83 3.14 -5.35
CA VAL A 297 -13.75 2.34 -4.74
C VAL A 297 -14.25 0.97 -4.27
N TYR A 298 -15.44 0.87 -3.66
CA TYR A 298 -15.92 -0.38 -3.06
C TYR A 298 -16.91 -1.16 -3.92
N GLN A 299 -17.48 -0.55 -4.97
CA GLN A 299 -18.53 -1.15 -5.81
C GLN A 299 -18.27 -1.00 -7.31
N GLY A 300 -17.33 -0.14 -7.72
CA GLY A 300 -17.05 0.19 -9.12
C GLY A 300 -16.13 -0.78 -9.86
N GLY A 301 -15.62 -1.83 -9.20
CA GLY A 301 -14.78 -2.85 -9.85
C GLY A 301 -13.44 -2.36 -10.38
N LEU A 302 -12.79 -1.41 -9.70
CA LEU A 302 -11.51 -0.87 -10.17
C LEU A 302 -10.42 -1.94 -10.16
N ARG A 303 -9.49 -1.84 -11.11
CA ARG A 303 -8.23 -2.61 -11.12
C ARG A 303 -7.08 -1.64 -10.88
N VAL A 304 -6.47 -1.74 -9.69
CA VAL A 304 -5.41 -0.83 -9.25
C VAL A 304 -4.08 -1.55 -9.36
N TYR A 305 -3.24 -1.17 -10.31
CA TYR A 305 -1.89 -1.70 -10.50
C TYR A 305 -0.90 -0.81 -9.76
N THR A 306 -0.14 -1.41 -8.84
CA THR A 306 0.75 -0.69 -7.92
C THR A 306 2.21 -0.92 -8.23
N THR A 307 3.08 -0.15 -7.57
CA THR A 307 4.54 -0.29 -7.64
C THR A 307 5.10 -1.34 -6.69
N LEU A 308 4.28 -1.79 -5.73
CA LEU A 308 4.70 -2.72 -4.68
C LEU A 308 5.22 -4.02 -5.28
N ASP A 309 6.34 -4.52 -4.79
CA ASP A 309 6.74 -5.91 -5.01
C ASP A 309 6.26 -6.76 -3.82
N LEU A 310 5.27 -7.62 -4.04
CA LEU A 310 4.65 -8.38 -2.96
C LEU A 310 5.63 -9.40 -2.35
N ALA A 311 6.55 -9.95 -3.14
CA ALA A 311 7.53 -10.92 -2.61
C ALA A 311 8.54 -10.24 -1.68
N LEU A 312 8.99 -9.03 -2.03
CA LEU A 312 9.84 -8.23 -1.15
C LEU A 312 9.08 -7.75 0.08
N GLN A 313 7.84 -7.29 -0.08
CA GLN A 313 7.00 -6.83 1.01
C GLN A 313 6.80 -7.92 2.08
N GLU A 314 6.43 -9.15 1.68
CA GLU A 314 6.24 -10.27 2.61
C GLU A 314 7.52 -10.62 3.40
N LYS A 315 8.70 -10.40 2.81
CA LYS A 315 10.00 -10.59 3.49
C LYS A 315 10.29 -9.43 4.43
N ALA A 316 10.05 -8.19 4.00
CA ALA A 316 10.20 -7.00 4.83
C ALA A 316 9.32 -7.06 6.09
N ASP A 317 8.06 -7.48 5.96
CA ASP A 317 7.16 -7.65 7.11
C ASP A 317 7.72 -8.64 8.14
N LYS A 318 8.24 -9.79 7.68
CA LYS A 318 8.87 -10.79 8.56
C LYS A 318 10.14 -10.27 9.22
N ILE A 319 10.94 -9.48 8.50
CA ILE A 319 12.19 -8.90 8.98
C ILE A 319 11.91 -7.84 10.06
N ILE A 320 10.97 -6.93 9.82
CA ILE A 320 10.59 -5.88 10.77
C ILE A 320 9.95 -6.45 12.04
N GLN A 321 9.19 -7.55 11.94
CA GLN A 321 8.65 -8.24 13.12
C GLN A 321 9.73 -8.72 14.11
N LYS A 322 10.96 -8.94 13.66
CA LYS A 322 12.10 -9.35 14.51
C LYS A 322 12.72 -8.20 15.30
N LEU A 323 12.40 -6.94 14.97
CA LEU A 323 12.94 -5.80 15.70
C LEU A 323 12.55 -5.86 17.19
N PRO A 324 13.44 -5.46 18.12
CA PRO A 324 13.12 -5.44 19.55
C PRO A 324 12.06 -4.39 19.89
N SER A 325 12.02 -3.28 19.14
CA SER A 325 11.05 -2.19 19.23
C SER A 325 10.12 -2.16 18.03
N GLU A 326 9.21 -1.17 17.96
CA GLU A 326 8.57 -0.83 16.69
C GLU A 326 9.60 -0.31 15.67
N GLY A 327 9.17 -0.20 14.41
CA GLY A 327 10.04 0.25 13.34
C GLY A 327 9.31 0.40 12.01
N ALA A 328 10.04 0.84 11.00
CA ALA A 328 9.55 1.00 9.64
C ALA A 328 10.60 0.57 8.63
N MET A 329 10.12 0.18 7.44
CA MET A 329 10.96 -0.04 6.27
C MET A 329 10.33 0.62 5.05
N VAL A 330 11.15 1.33 4.29
CA VAL A 330 10.77 1.85 2.97
C VAL A 330 11.85 1.44 1.99
N ALA A 331 11.46 0.93 0.83
CA ALA A 331 12.38 0.68 -0.28
C ALA A 331 11.84 1.31 -1.56
N LEU A 332 12.70 2.08 -2.23
CA LEU A 332 12.42 2.81 -3.46
C LEU A 332 13.37 2.36 -4.56
N ASP A 333 12.88 2.36 -5.79
CA ASP A 333 13.76 2.44 -6.95
C ASP A 333 14.22 3.91 -7.12
N PRO A 334 15.53 4.21 -6.99
CA PRO A 334 16.03 5.57 -7.07
C PRO A 334 15.97 6.17 -8.48
N ALA A 335 15.83 5.37 -9.54
CA ALA A 335 15.73 5.87 -10.91
C ALA A 335 14.30 6.30 -11.27
N THR A 336 13.29 5.70 -10.62
CA THR A 336 11.89 5.89 -10.98
C THR A 336 11.06 6.55 -9.88
N GLY A 337 11.40 6.35 -8.61
CA GLY A 337 10.54 6.72 -7.47
C GLY A 337 9.47 5.67 -7.17
N GLU A 338 9.51 4.48 -7.78
CA GLU A 338 8.58 3.40 -7.48
C GLU A 338 8.75 2.95 -6.02
N ILE A 339 7.65 2.97 -5.24
CA ILE A 339 7.65 2.41 -3.89
C ILE A 339 7.56 0.90 -3.99
N LEU A 340 8.68 0.21 -3.79
CA LEU A 340 8.77 -1.25 -3.91
C LEU A 340 8.34 -1.97 -2.63
N THR A 341 8.51 -1.32 -1.47
CA THR A 341 8.17 -1.87 -0.15
C THR A 341 7.82 -0.74 0.81
N MET A 342 6.77 -0.95 1.62
CA MET A 342 6.36 -0.03 2.69
C MET A 342 5.85 -0.84 3.90
N VAL A 343 6.63 -0.85 4.96
CA VAL A 343 6.27 -1.41 6.26
C VAL A 343 6.19 -0.29 7.29
N GLY A 344 5.01 -0.10 7.89
CA GLY A 344 4.75 0.97 8.86
C GLY A 344 4.87 0.55 10.34
N GLY A 345 5.08 -0.72 10.63
CA GLY A 345 5.13 -1.25 11.99
C GLY A 345 5.10 -2.78 12.02
N LYS A 346 5.25 -3.37 13.21
CA LYS A 346 5.34 -4.84 13.37
C LYS A 346 4.02 -5.56 13.12
N ASN A 347 2.92 -4.94 13.51
CA ASN A 347 1.60 -5.56 13.41
C ASN A 347 0.53 -4.49 13.19
N PHE A 348 -0.02 -4.47 11.98
CA PHE A 348 -1.07 -3.53 11.59
C PHE A 348 -2.35 -3.67 12.43
N GLU A 349 -2.69 -4.87 12.90
CA GLU A 349 -3.87 -5.07 13.75
C GLU A 349 -3.74 -4.40 15.11
N LYS A 350 -2.51 -4.27 15.62
CA LYS A 350 -2.22 -3.60 16.89
C LYS A 350 -2.04 -2.09 16.76
N SER A 351 -1.55 -1.61 15.62
CA SER A 351 -1.26 -0.19 15.40
C SER A 351 -1.50 0.16 13.94
N LYS A 352 -2.37 1.14 13.67
CA LYS A 352 -2.59 1.66 12.31
C LYS A 352 -1.60 2.77 11.95
N PHE A 353 -0.75 3.19 12.90
CA PHE A 353 0.24 4.23 12.73
C PHE A 353 1.32 3.80 11.73
N ASN A 354 1.32 4.39 10.55
CA ASN A 354 2.25 4.08 9.47
C ASN A 354 3.56 4.86 9.64
N ARG A 355 4.49 4.30 10.42
CA ARG A 355 5.78 4.95 10.74
C ARG A 355 6.63 5.27 9.52
N ALA A 356 6.39 4.63 8.37
CA ALA A 356 7.10 4.92 7.13
C ALA A 356 6.88 6.37 6.63
N ILE A 357 5.72 6.96 6.94
CA ILE A 357 5.28 8.27 6.42
C ILE A 357 4.71 9.21 7.49
N GLN A 358 4.42 8.72 8.69
CA GLN A 358 3.78 9.50 9.76
C GLN A 358 4.66 9.68 11.00
N ALA A 359 5.70 8.85 11.19
CA ALA A 359 6.59 8.99 12.33
C ALA A 359 7.70 10.00 12.01
N TYR A 360 7.63 11.16 12.65
CA TYR A 360 8.63 12.22 12.55
C TYR A 360 9.71 12.00 13.61
N ARG A 361 10.87 11.53 13.16
CA ARG A 361 11.88 10.98 14.05
C ARG A 361 13.24 11.55 13.74
N GLN A 362 14.07 11.66 14.77
CA GLN A 362 15.41 12.19 14.60
C GLN A 362 16.26 11.18 13.82
N PRO A 363 16.76 11.54 12.62
CA PRO A 363 17.62 10.66 11.83
C PRO A 363 19.04 10.59 12.43
N GLY A 364 19.37 11.49 13.37
CA GLY A 364 20.69 11.58 13.98
C GLY A 364 21.78 11.76 12.92
N SER A 365 22.89 11.04 13.09
CA SER A 365 24.01 11.06 12.14
C SER A 365 23.67 10.68 10.69
N ALA A 366 22.49 10.10 10.39
CA ALA A 366 22.06 9.88 9.02
C ALA A 366 21.74 11.19 8.26
N PHE A 367 21.67 12.34 8.95
CA PHE A 367 21.51 13.66 8.33
C PHE A 367 22.83 14.26 7.81
N LYS A 368 23.98 13.81 8.33
CA LYS A 368 25.31 14.36 8.00
C LYS A 368 25.61 14.43 6.49
N PRO A 369 25.22 13.46 5.65
CA PRO A 369 25.48 13.56 4.21
C PRO A 369 24.91 14.82 3.57
N PHE A 370 23.83 15.40 4.09
CA PHE A 370 23.29 16.67 3.59
C PHE A 370 24.15 17.88 4.00
N ILE A 371 24.74 17.84 5.20
CA ILE A 371 25.72 18.84 5.66
C ILE A 371 26.95 18.84 4.75
N TYR A 372 27.52 17.65 4.53
CA TYR A 372 28.70 17.51 3.68
C TYR A 372 28.39 17.75 2.19
N SER A 373 27.16 17.47 1.72
CA SER A 373 26.75 17.86 0.36
C SER A 373 26.72 19.39 0.19
N ALA A 374 26.24 20.12 1.21
CA ALA A 374 26.24 21.58 1.19
C ALA A 374 27.66 22.16 1.27
N ALA A 375 28.57 21.42 1.94
CA ALA A 375 30.00 21.71 1.96
C ALA A 375 30.64 21.53 0.58
N LEU A 376 30.36 20.41 -0.10
CA LEU A 376 30.82 20.15 -1.47
C LEU A 376 30.33 21.23 -2.44
N GLU A 377 29.06 21.63 -2.38
CA GLU A 377 28.52 22.74 -3.19
C GLU A 377 29.16 24.10 -2.84
N SER A 378 29.70 24.24 -1.63
CA SER A 378 30.45 25.43 -1.20
C SER A 378 31.96 25.34 -1.50
N GLY A 379 32.40 24.30 -2.20
CA GLY A 379 33.80 24.10 -2.60
C GLY A 379 34.68 23.46 -1.54
N ILE A 380 34.11 22.92 -0.45
CA ILE A 380 34.84 22.11 0.54
C ILE A 380 34.89 20.67 0.05
N ARG A 381 36.09 20.10 -0.05
CA ARG A 381 36.30 18.75 -0.59
C ARG A 381 36.49 17.76 0.54
N PHE A 382 36.21 16.48 0.26
CA PHE A 382 36.44 15.41 1.23
C PHE A 382 37.91 15.19 1.62
N VAL A 383 38.83 15.65 0.77
CA VAL A 383 40.27 15.63 1.05
C VAL A 383 40.71 16.77 1.97
N ASP A 384 39.90 17.82 2.14
CA ASP A 384 40.23 18.93 3.03
C ASP A 384 40.11 18.50 4.50
N HIS A 385 40.90 19.14 5.35
CA HIS A 385 41.04 18.86 6.78
C HIS A 385 40.19 19.80 7.63
N LEU A 386 39.71 19.28 8.75
CA LEU A 386 39.03 20.01 9.80
C LEU A 386 39.58 19.57 11.16
N LEU A 387 39.35 20.41 12.16
CA LEU A 387 39.74 20.10 13.53
C LEU A 387 38.65 19.29 14.25
N ASP A 388 38.99 18.09 14.70
CA ASP A 388 38.24 17.32 15.69
C ASP A 388 38.82 17.59 17.09
N ALA A 389 38.50 18.76 17.64
CA ALA A 389 38.88 19.18 18.98
C ALA A 389 37.70 19.80 19.73
N SER A 390 37.87 19.94 21.06
CA SER A 390 36.88 20.50 21.97
C SER A 390 36.26 21.78 21.41
N LEU A 391 34.92 21.83 21.44
CA LEU A 391 34.13 22.91 20.91
C LEU A 391 33.15 23.36 22.00
N VAL A 392 33.36 24.56 22.53
CA VAL A 392 32.55 25.11 23.62
C VAL A 392 32.03 26.47 23.21
N TYR A 393 30.71 26.64 23.26
CA TYR A 393 30.03 27.89 22.93
C TYR A 393 29.73 28.70 24.20
N GLU A 394 29.57 30.02 24.06
CA GLU A 394 29.28 30.94 25.18
C GLU A 394 28.03 30.55 25.98
N ASN A 395 27.05 29.90 25.34
CA ASN A 395 25.83 29.44 25.99
C ASN A 395 25.98 28.12 26.76
N GLY A 396 27.21 27.59 26.88
CA GLY A 396 27.53 26.35 27.58
C GLY A 396 27.30 25.07 26.77
N TRP A 397 26.90 25.16 25.50
CA TRP A 397 26.81 23.98 24.64
C TRP A 397 28.21 23.46 24.31
N ALA A 398 28.49 22.22 24.68
CA ALA A 398 29.77 21.54 24.48
C ALA A 398 29.53 20.13 23.91
N PRO A 399 29.33 19.99 22.60
CA PRO A 399 29.12 18.69 21.95
C PRO A 399 30.38 17.82 21.98
N THR A 400 30.20 16.51 22.14
CA THR A 400 31.28 15.51 22.07
C THR A 400 31.05 14.48 20.96
N ASN A 401 32.11 13.75 20.62
CA ASN A 401 32.00 12.57 19.76
C ASN A 401 31.40 11.38 20.53
N TYR A 402 30.93 10.38 19.79
CA TYR A 402 30.26 9.21 20.38
C TYR A 402 31.22 8.34 21.21
N ASP A 403 32.51 8.36 20.88
CA ASP A 403 33.59 7.68 21.59
C ASP A 403 34.19 8.52 22.72
N ASP A 404 33.66 9.73 22.96
CA ASP A 404 34.15 10.70 23.94
C ASP A 404 35.64 11.11 23.74
N GLU A 405 36.18 10.89 22.53
CA GLU A 405 37.55 11.23 22.15
C GLU A 405 37.62 12.35 21.08
N PHE A 406 38.76 13.02 21.02
CA PHE A 406 39.10 14.03 20.01
C PHE A 406 40.29 13.54 19.19
N HIS A 407 40.16 13.57 17.86
CA HIS A 407 41.12 12.95 16.94
C HIS A 407 42.09 13.96 16.30
N GLY A 408 42.01 15.25 16.69
CA GLY A 408 42.88 16.29 16.15
C GLY A 408 42.54 16.65 14.71
N GLU A 409 43.54 16.88 13.86
CA GLU A 409 43.33 17.19 12.45
C GLU A 409 42.90 15.92 11.68
N VAL A 410 41.72 15.97 11.06
CA VAL A 410 41.16 14.87 10.28
C VAL A 410 40.59 15.35 8.95
N THR A 411 40.64 14.52 7.93
CA THR A 411 39.97 14.82 6.65
C THR A 411 38.45 14.79 6.82
N ALA A 412 37.74 15.57 6.01
CA ALA A 412 36.29 15.52 5.93
C ALA A 412 35.77 14.11 5.54
N LEU A 413 36.55 13.36 4.74
CA LEU A 413 36.26 11.95 4.43
C LEU A 413 36.27 11.09 5.69
N GLU A 414 37.35 11.14 6.47
CA GLU A 414 37.51 10.33 7.67
C GLU A 414 36.44 10.68 8.72
N ALA A 415 36.15 11.97 8.85
CA ALA A 415 35.09 12.47 9.72
C ALA A 415 33.70 11.95 9.33
N LEU A 416 33.40 11.78 8.03
CA LEU A 416 32.14 11.18 7.58
C LEU A 416 32.12 9.66 7.80
N ILE A 417 33.22 8.96 7.50
CA ILE A 417 33.39 7.50 7.68
C ILE A 417 33.15 7.10 9.14
N HIS A 418 33.80 7.81 10.07
CA HIS A 418 33.71 7.55 11.50
C HIS A 418 32.59 8.35 12.19
N SER A 419 31.93 9.23 11.45
CA SER A 419 30.76 9.98 11.90
C SER A 419 31.06 10.92 13.07
N TYR A 420 32.18 11.63 13.06
CA TYR A 420 32.54 12.60 14.10
C TYR A 420 31.52 13.73 14.18
N ASN A 421 31.02 14.00 15.38
CA ASN A 421 29.96 14.98 15.64
C ASN A 421 30.50 16.39 15.57
N VAL A 422 31.65 16.57 16.18
CA VAL A 422 32.31 17.84 16.40
C VAL A 422 32.80 18.45 15.07
N VAL A 423 33.32 17.61 14.16
CA VAL A 423 33.64 18.02 12.78
C VAL A 423 32.38 18.38 11.98
N ALA A 424 31.29 17.61 12.08
CA ALA A 424 30.06 17.90 11.34
C ALA A 424 29.46 19.27 11.73
N ILE A 425 29.57 19.65 13.01
CA ILE A 425 29.14 20.96 13.50
C ILE A 425 30.00 22.07 12.88
N ARG A 426 31.33 21.92 12.87
CA ARG A 426 32.24 22.87 12.20
C ARG A 426 31.92 23.02 10.73
N VAL A 427 31.67 21.92 10.02
CA VAL A 427 31.26 21.99 8.61
C VAL A 427 29.97 22.80 8.45
N ALA A 428 28.95 22.55 9.28
CA ALA A 428 27.70 23.29 9.22
C ALA A 428 27.88 24.79 9.52
N GLU A 429 28.79 25.13 10.44
CA GLU A 429 29.13 26.50 10.79
C GLU A 429 29.87 27.23 9.66
N ILE A 430 30.88 26.59 9.07
CA ILE A 430 31.64 27.12 7.93
C ILE A 430 30.73 27.34 6.71
N VAL A 431 29.85 26.37 6.43
CA VAL A 431 28.96 26.40 5.27
C VAL A 431 27.80 27.38 5.46
N GLY A 432 27.29 27.48 6.69
CA GLY A 432 26.11 28.27 7.05
C GLY A 432 24.81 27.46 6.97
N LEU A 433 23.90 27.71 7.92
CA LEU A 433 22.67 26.95 8.11
C LEU A 433 21.66 27.11 6.96
N ASP A 434 21.64 28.26 6.30
CA ASP A 434 20.75 28.51 5.15
C ASP A 434 21.02 27.54 3.99
N LYS A 435 22.30 27.35 3.64
CA LYS A 435 22.69 26.42 2.58
C LYS A 435 22.32 24.98 2.94
N VAL A 436 22.58 24.58 4.19
CA VAL A 436 22.20 23.27 4.71
C VAL A 436 20.70 23.02 4.59
N LYS A 437 19.87 23.95 5.07
CA LYS A 437 18.41 23.80 5.03
C LYS A 437 17.88 23.85 3.60
N ASN A 438 18.39 24.75 2.77
CA ASN A 438 17.98 24.84 1.36
C ASN A 438 18.32 23.55 0.60
N LEU A 439 19.51 22.97 0.83
CA LEU A 439 19.85 21.67 0.26
C LEU A 439 18.91 20.58 0.75
N ALA A 440 18.64 20.49 2.07
CA ALA A 440 17.72 19.51 2.63
C ALA A 440 16.32 19.61 1.99
N ARG A 441 15.81 20.83 1.73
CA ARG A 441 14.55 21.04 1.00
C ARG A 441 14.61 20.56 -0.45
N ARG A 442 15.69 20.87 -1.17
CA ARG A 442 15.86 20.45 -2.58
C ARG A 442 15.85 18.93 -2.72
N VAL A 443 16.55 18.21 -1.85
CA VAL A 443 16.61 16.73 -1.90
C VAL A 443 15.34 16.02 -1.42
N GLY A 444 14.34 16.75 -0.91
CA GLY A 444 13.02 16.19 -0.60
C GLY A 444 12.69 16.06 0.89
N ILE A 445 13.46 16.68 1.79
CA ILE A 445 13.03 16.82 3.19
C ILE A 445 11.98 17.93 3.25
N THR A 446 10.71 17.57 3.45
CA THR A 446 9.55 18.48 3.52
C THR A 446 9.14 18.82 4.95
N SER A 447 9.58 18.02 5.92
CA SER A 447 9.29 18.15 7.34
C SER A 447 9.53 19.57 7.86
N PRO A 448 8.53 20.23 8.48
CA PRO A 448 8.72 21.60 8.98
C PRO A 448 9.64 21.65 10.22
N TYR A 449 9.91 20.50 10.85
CA TYR A 449 10.64 20.35 12.12
C TYR A 449 12.17 20.31 11.97
N LEU A 450 12.72 21.08 11.04
CA LEU A 450 14.17 21.26 10.93
C LEU A 450 14.60 22.48 11.75
N PRO A 451 15.46 22.31 12.78
CA PRO A 451 15.92 23.43 13.60
C PRO A 451 16.68 24.47 12.78
N TYR A 452 16.82 25.66 13.35
CA TYR A 452 17.63 26.74 12.78
C TYR A 452 18.78 27.07 13.74
N ASP A 453 19.51 26.03 14.13
CA ASP A 453 20.67 26.10 15.01
C ASP A 453 21.64 24.96 14.65
N LEU A 454 22.86 25.00 15.19
CA LEU A 454 23.94 24.07 14.88
C LEU A 454 23.66 22.62 15.28
N SER A 455 22.65 22.33 16.12
CA SER A 455 22.27 20.95 16.44
C SER A 455 21.76 20.18 15.21
N ILE A 456 21.35 20.89 14.14
CA ILE A 456 20.96 20.26 12.87
C ILE A 456 22.07 19.37 12.29
N ALA A 457 23.35 19.71 12.55
CA ALA A 457 24.50 18.93 12.12
C ALA A 457 24.55 17.53 12.77
N LEU A 458 23.88 17.38 13.91
CA LEU A 458 23.73 16.12 14.64
C LEU A 458 22.42 15.39 14.30
N GLY A 459 21.61 15.94 13.38
CA GLY A 459 20.31 15.37 13.00
C GLY A 459 19.24 15.50 14.07
N SER A 460 19.21 16.64 14.77
CA SER A 460 18.21 16.94 15.81
C SER A 460 16.81 17.24 15.28
N GLY A 461 16.67 17.47 13.97
CA GLY A 461 15.37 17.67 13.32
C GLY A 461 14.61 16.35 13.10
N SER A 462 13.29 16.42 13.07
CA SER A 462 12.45 15.23 12.88
C SER A 462 12.02 15.06 11.43
N VAL A 463 12.21 13.87 10.87
CA VAL A 463 11.89 13.50 9.48
C VAL A 463 11.25 12.12 9.40
N THR A 464 10.61 11.79 8.28
CA THR A 464 10.03 10.47 8.04
C THR A 464 10.99 9.53 7.29
N PRO A 465 10.85 8.20 7.42
CA PRO A 465 11.60 7.25 6.60
C PRO A 465 11.46 7.45 5.09
N MET A 466 10.27 7.81 4.61
CA MET A 466 10.03 8.10 3.19
C MET A 466 10.82 9.32 2.71
N GLU A 467 10.92 10.39 3.51
CA GLU A 467 11.73 11.56 3.17
C GLU A 467 13.22 11.22 3.10
N MET A 468 13.72 10.43 4.06
CA MET A 468 15.11 9.97 4.04
C MET A 468 15.41 9.07 2.84
N ALA A 469 14.48 8.18 2.48
CA ALA A 469 14.60 7.34 1.28
C ALA A 469 14.69 8.20 0.01
N THR A 470 13.81 9.20 -0.10
CA THR A 470 13.76 10.14 -1.24
C THR A 470 15.05 10.97 -1.34
N ALA A 471 15.55 11.48 -0.21
CA ALA A 471 16.76 12.26 -0.18
C ALA A 471 18.01 11.42 -0.53
N TYR A 472 18.10 10.18 -0.04
CA TYR A 472 19.22 9.29 -0.37
C TYR A 472 19.16 8.75 -1.80
N ALA A 473 17.97 8.71 -2.42
CA ALA A 473 17.83 8.38 -3.84
C ALA A 473 18.62 9.35 -4.73
N CYS A 474 18.73 10.62 -4.35
CA CYS A 474 19.51 11.62 -5.08
C CYS A 474 20.97 11.19 -5.23
N PHE A 475 21.59 10.58 -4.22
CA PHE A 475 22.97 10.10 -4.30
C PHE A 475 23.12 8.90 -5.24
N ALA A 476 22.09 8.06 -5.35
CA ALA A 476 22.10 6.83 -6.13
C ALA A 476 21.74 7.01 -7.61
N ASN A 477 21.18 8.17 -8.00
CA ASN A 477 20.65 8.40 -9.35
C ASN A 477 21.28 9.62 -10.08
N GLY A 478 22.39 10.15 -9.56
CA GLY A 478 23.10 11.26 -10.18
C GLY A 478 22.52 12.65 -9.87
N GLY A 479 21.87 12.81 -8.72
CA GLY A 479 21.45 14.11 -8.19
C GLY A 479 20.00 14.49 -8.45
N TYR A 480 19.15 13.54 -8.88
CA TYR A 480 17.73 13.80 -9.14
C TYR A 480 16.88 13.46 -7.93
N ARG A 481 16.01 14.37 -7.50
CA ARG A 481 14.91 14.05 -6.59
C ARG A 481 13.83 13.29 -7.35
N VAL A 482 13.50 12.10 -6.87
CA VAL A 482 12.32 11.35 -7.30
C VAL A 482 11.09 11.82 -6.54
N LYS A 483 9.92 11.83 -7.17
CA LYS A 483 8.64 11.88 -6.45
C LYS A 483 8.16 10.44 -6.21
N PRO A 484 8.13 9.95 -4.96
CA PRO A 484 7.65 8.59 -4.69
C PRO A 484 6.20 8.41 -5.12
N PHE A 485 5.89 7.28 -5.77
CA PHE A 485 4.53 6.94 -6.15
C PHE A 485 4.24 5.46 -5.92
N ALA A 486 2.99 5.16 -5.55
CA ALA A 486 2.54 3.82 -5.19
C ALA A 486 1.65 3.16 -6.26
N ILE A 487 0.97 3.95 -7.09
CA ILE A 487 0.00 3.48 -8.08
C ILE A 487 0.57 3.73 -9.46
N LYS A 488 0.81 2.69 -10.26
CA LYS A 488 1.23 2.83 -11.66
C LYS A 488 0.03 3.14 -12.56
N GLU A 489 -1.07 2.46 -12.32
CA GLU A 489 -2.23 2.53 -13.22
C GLU A 489 -3.52 2.16 -12.49
N ILE A 490 -4.62 2.82 -12.83
CA ILE A 490 -5.97 2.46 -12.40
C ILE A 490 -6.82 2.25 -13.65
N ARG A 491 -7.48 1.10 -13.74
CA ARG A 491 -8.48 0.82 -14.76
C ARG A 491 -9.85 0.66 -14.15
N ASP A 492 -10.89 0.93 -14.93
CA ASP A 492 -12.24 0.48 -14.60
C ASP A 492 -12.41 -1.03 -14.88
N ARG A 493 -13.63 -1.52 -14.70
CA ARG A 493 -13.97 -2.94 -14.87
C ARG A 493 -13.95 -3.37 -16.33
N GLU A 494 -14.20 -2.45 -17.25
CA GLU A 494 -14.14 -2.64 -18.71
C GLU A 494 -12.68 -2.65 -19.21
N GLY A 495 -11.73 -2.22 -18.37
CA GLY A 495 -10.31 -2.21 -18.67
C GLY A 495 -9.82 -0.91 -19.29
N VAL A 496 -10.64 0.15 -19.28
CA VAL A 496 -10.25 1.50 -19.70
C VAL A 496 -9.36 2.10 -18.62
N VAL A 497 -8.24 2.69 -19.05
CA VAL A 497 -7.30 3.36 -18.16
C VAL A 497 -7.89 4.69 -17.67
N LEU A 498 -8.12 4.79 -16.37
CA LEU A 498 -8.61 6.00 -15.70
C LEU A 498 -7.45 6.89 -15.24
N GLU A 499 -6.32 6.29 -14.87
CA GLU A 499 -5.13 6.98 -14.40
C GLU A 499 -3.88 6.17 -14.77
N SER A 500 -2.82 6.86 -15.15
CA SER A 500 -1.50 6.30 -15.36
C SER A 500 -0.46 7.25 -14.77
N ASN A 501 0.42 6.73 -13.93
CA ASN A 501 1.49 7.49 -13.29
C ASN A 501 2.85 6.93 -13.72
N GLY A 502 3.83 7.81 -13.82
CA GLY A 502 5.20 7.46 -14.14
C GLY A 502 6.21 8.28 -13.33
N PRO A 503 7.50 8.02 -13.57
CA PRO A 503 8.59 8.72 -12.88
C PRO A 503 8.52 10.23 -13.07
N VAL A 504 8.67 10.96 -11.95
CA VAL A 504 8.88 12.41 -11.95
C VAL A 504 10.23 12.67 -11.32
N LEU A 505 11.17 13.20 -12.11
CA LEU A 505 12.54 13.47 -11.74
C LEU A 505 12.81 14.96 -11.81
N GLU A 506 13.36 15.51 -10.74
CA GLU A 506 13.70 16.93 -10.65
C GLU A 506 15.16 17.08 -10.22
N PRO A 507 15.98 17.91 -10.91
CA PRO A 507 17.35 18.16 -10.47
C PRO A 507 17.38 18.71 -9.04
N ALA A 508 18.15 18.08 -8.16
CA ALA A 508 18.21 18.43 -6.74
C ALA A 508 19.64 18.68 -6.24
N LEU A 509 20.62 17.93 -6.75
CA LEU A 509 22.05 18.10 -6.49
C LEU A 509 22.81 18.21 -7.80
N ASP A 510 23.94 18.90 -7.76
CA ASP A 510 24.92 18.82 -8.83
C ASP A 510 25.38 17.34 -9.01
N PRO A 511 25.46 16.82 -10.26
CA PRO A 511 25.83 15.43 -10.50
C PRO A 511 27.20 15.04 -9.93
N ILE A 512 28.19 15.95 -9.96
CA ILE A 512 29.52 15.71 -9.40
C ILE A 512 29.40 15.59 -7.88
N VAL A 513 28.70 16.53 -7.22
CA VAL A 513 28.45 16.45 -5.77
C VAL A 513 27.75 15.15 -5.38
N SER A 514 26.75 14.72 -6.15
CA SER A 514 26.05 13.45 -5.94
C SER A 514 27.01 12.25 -6.00
N MET A 515 27.87 12.18 -7.03
CA MET A 515 28.80 11.06 -7.23
C MET A 515 29.93 11.08 -6.20
N THR A 516 30.47 12.25 -5.87
CA THR A 516 31.46 12.41 -4.80
C THR A 516 30.89 11.96 -3.46
N MET A 517 29.68 12.39 -3.10
CA MET A 517 28.99 11.93 -1.89
C MET A 517 28.72 10.42 -1.91
N LEU A 518 28.25 9.87 -3.03
CA LEU A 518 28.03 8.44 -3.19
C LEU A 518 29.31 7.64 -2.93
N SER A 519 30.45 8.07 -3.49
CA SER A 519 31.75 7.42 -3.27
C SER A 519 32.18 7.47 -1.80
N ALA A 520 32.03 8.60 -1.11
CA ALA A 520 32.32 8.71 0.32
C ALA A 520 31.38 7.85 1.18
N LEU A 521 30.10 7.73 0.82
CA LEU A 521 29.14 6.86 1.50
C LEU A 521 29.41 5.36 1.26
N LYS A 522 30.06 4.98 0.16
CA LYS A 522 30.61 3.62 -0.01
C LYS A 522 31.70 3.37 1.03
N ASP A 523 32.60 4.33 1.24
CA ASP A 523 33.67 4.22 2.24
C ASP A 523 33.14 4.16 3.68
N VAL A 524 32.01 4.81 4.00
CA VAL A 524 31.31 4.61 5.28
C VAL A 524 30.94 3.14 5.50
N VAL A 525 30.50 2.45 4.45
CA VAL A 525 30.12 1.02 4.53
C VAL A 525 31.35 0.12 4.47
N LEU A 526 32.43 0.49 3.79
CA LEU A 526 33.64 -0.32 3.72
C LEU A 526 34.49 -0.20 5.00
N TYR A 527 34.65 1.01 5.51
CA TYR A 527 35.65 1.34 6.52
C TYR A 527 35.06 1.93 7.80
N GLY A 528 33.80 2.34 7.81
CA GLY A 528 33.22 3.11 8.91
C GLY A 528 32.07 2.44 9.65
N THR A 529 31.17 3.28 10.15
CA THR A 529 30.02 2.87 10.97
C THR A 529 29.01 1.99 10.22
N GLY A 530 29.02 2.02 8.88
CA GLY A 530 28.10 1.29 8.02
C GLY A 530 28.51 -0.15 7.69
N ARG A 531 29.68 -0.62 8.14
CA ARG A 531 30.21 -1.98 7.86
C ARG A 531 29.21 -3.13 7.98
N PRO A 532 28.33 -3.18 9.00
CA PRO A 532 27.35 -4.25 9.12
C PRO A 532 26.36 -4.35 7.94
N ALA A 533 26.17 -3.27 7.17
CA ALA A 533 25.28 -3.22 6.01
C ALA A 533 25.92 -3.72 4.71
N ARG A 534 27.22 -4.00 4.67
CA ARG A 534 27.93 -4.38 3.44
C ARG A 534 27.31 -5.63 2.79
N ILE A 535 26.94 -5.50 1.51
CA ILE A 535 26.45 -6.60 0.67
C ILE A 535 27.60 -7.19 -0.14
N GLU A 536 27.75 -8.51 -0.10
CA GLU A 536 28.84 -9.19 -0.80
C GLU A 536 28.62 -9.15 -2.31
N GLY A 537 29.64 -8.71 -3.06
CA GLY A 537 29.60 -8.64 -4.53
C GLY A 537 28.81 -7.46 -5.10
N TYR A 538 28.32 -6.54 -4.25
CA TYR A 538 27.61 -5.33 -4.65
C TYR A 538 28.25 -4.09 -4.04
N GLU A 539 28.39 -3.04 -4.83
CA GLU A 539 28.67 -1.72 -4.29
C GLU A 539 27.52 -1.29 -3.38
N THR A 540 27.84 -0.95 -2.14
CA THR A 540 26.86 -0.58 -1.12
C THR A 540 27.24 0.77 -0.55
N PHE A 541 26.29 1.69 -0.49
CA PHE A 541 26.47 2.99 0.17
C PHE A 541 25.44 3.13 1.30
N GLY A 542 25.75 3.95 2.29
CA GLY A 542 24.77 4.29 3.31
C GLY A 542 25.37 4.93 4.54
N LYS A 543 24.49 5.27 5.49
CA LYS A 543 24.86 5.93 6.73
C LYS A 543 24.02 5.39 7.88
N THR A 544 24.67 5.19 9.02
CA THR A 544 24.01 4.93 10.29
C THR A 544 23.53 6.23 10.93
N GLY A 545 22.35 6.20 11.52
CA GLY A 545 21.84 7.24 12.41
C GLY A 545 21.58 6.69 13.80
N THR A 546 22.00 7.44 14.82
CA THR A 546 21.76 7.15 16.23
C THR A 546 21.52 8.48 16.93
N THR A 547 20.54 8.54 17.83
CA THR A 547 20.27 9.72 18.67
C THR A 547 21.01 9.63 20.00
N ASN A 548 21.26 10.76 20.66
CA ASN A 548 22.02 10.83 21.91
C ASN A 548 21.34 10.11 23.09
N GLU A 549 20.01 9.97 23.07
CA GLU A 549 19.24 9.23 24.09
C GLU A 549 18.97 7.76 23.67
N TRP A 550 19.60 7.27 22.57
CA TRP A 550 19.36 5.95 21.97
C TRP A 550 17.87 5.63 21.71
N SER A 551 17.06 6.67 21.47
CA SER A 551 15.63 6.55 21.18
C SER A 551 15.36 6.00 19.78
N ASP A 552 16.24 6.31 18.83
CA ASP A 552 16.03 6.03 17.42
C ASP A 552 17.31 5.46 16.78
N ALA A 553 17.15 4.34 16.08
CA ALA A 553 18.20 3.66 15.35
C ALA A 553 17.85 3.61 13.86
N TRP A 554 18.76 4.12 13.03
CA TRP A 554 18.57 4.25 11.58
C TRP A 554 19.69 3.59 10.80
N PHE A 555 19.31 3.02 9.67
CA PHE A 555 20.22 2.84 8.55
C PHE A 555 19.52 3.27 7.26
N VAL A 556 20.18 4.13 6.51
CA VAL A 556 19.69 4.71 5.26
C VAL A 556 20.77 4.47 4.21
N GLY A 557 20.44 3.79 3.12
CA GLY A 557 21.45 3.41 2.14
C GLY A 557 20.87 2.65 0.96
N GLY A 558 21.75 2.18 0.08
CA GLY A 558 21.35 1.53 -1.14
C GLY A 558 22.44 0.71 -1.81
N VAL A 559 22.01 0.04 -2.86
CA VAL A 559 22.81 -0.63 -3.89
C VAL A 559 22.31 -0.11 -5.24
N PRO A 560 22.99 -0.39 -6.37
CA PRO A 560 22.50 0.05 -7.68
C PRO A 560 21.05 -0.40 -7.92
N GLY A 561 20.17 0.55 -8.25
CA GLY A 561 18.74 0.29 -8.50
C GLY A 561 17.86 0.11 -7.26
N LEU A 562 18.37 0.30 -6.03
CA LEU A 562 17.56 0.22 -4.81
C LEU A 562 18.09 1.12 -3.69
N VAL A 563 17.22 1.97 -3.14
CA VAL A 563 17.46 2.67 -1.87
C VAL A 563 16.47 2.15 -0.84
N ALA A 564 16.96 1.80 0.34
CA ALA A 564 16.14 1.31 1.43
C ALA A 564 16.50 1.98 2.76
N VAL A 565 15.49 2.09 3.61
CA VAL A 565 15.57 2.73 4.92
C VAL A 565 15.01 1.80 5.96
N VAL A 566 15.74 1.62 7.05
CA VAL A 566 15.25 0.94 8.25
C VAL A 566 15.32 1.91 9.41
N TYR A 567 14.17 2.06 10.07
CA TYR A 567 14.01 2.79 11.32
C TYR A 567 13.55 1.83 12.41
N ALA A 568 14.13 1.95 13.60
CA ALA A 568 13.67 1.29 14.82
C ALA A 568 13.61 2.30 15.97
N GLY A 569 12.53 2.29 16.73
CA GLY A 569 12.28 3.22 17.83
C GLY A 569 11.01 2.88 18.61
N HIS A 570 10.84 3.49 19.77
CA HIS A 570 9.59 3.42 20.54
C HIS A 570 8.71 4.64 20.25
N ASP A 571 7.39 4.45 20.12
CA ASP A 571 6.47 5.55 19.81
C ASP A 571 6.50 6.65 20.90
N ASP A 572 6.70 6.27 22.15
CA ASP A 572 6.82 7.18 23.30
C ASP A 572 8.22 7.79 23.46
N HIS A 573 9.10 7.59 22.47
CA HIS A 573 10.48 8.09 22.42
C HIS A 573 11.37 7.60 23.57
N LYS A 574 10.99 6.50 24.24
CA LYS A 574 11.86 5.87 25.22
C LYS A 574 13.13 5.32 24.55
N PRO A 575 14.27 5.32 25.27
CA PRO A 575 15.48 4.67 24.81
C PRO A 575 15.26 3.20 24.46
N LEU A 576 15.92 2.73 23.41
CA LEU A 576 15.92 1.33 22.97
C LEU A 576 16.76 0.40 23.87
N GLY A 577 17.46 0.97 24.86
CA GLY A 577 18.39 0.28 25.75
C GLY A 577 19.86 0.55 25.42
N ASP A 578 20.75 0.09 26.29
CA ASP A 578 22.19 0.38 26.21
C ASP A 578 22.79 -0.12 24.88
N LYS A 579 23.52 0.76 24.19
CA LYS A 579 24.25 0.47 22.93
C LYS A 579 23.34 0.09 21.75
N ALA A 580 22.08 0.49 21.77
CA ALA A 580 21.12 0.37 20.68
C ALA A 580 21.40 1.36 19.52
N THR A 581 22.46 1.12 18.76
CA THR A 581 22.87 2.01 17.66
C THR A 581 22.30 1.59 16.31
N GLY A 582 22.25 2.52 15.35
CA GLY A 582 21.85 2.24 13.96
C GLY A 582 22.66 1.10 13.31
N GLY A 583 23.95 1.00 13.63
CA GLY A 583 24.82 -0.08 13.11
C GLY A 583 24.54 -1.46 13.72
N ARG A 584 23.93 -1.53 14.91
CA ARG A 584 23.65 -2.81 15.61
C ARG A 584 22.21 -3.28 15.43
N ILE A 585 21.26 -2.37 15.28
CA ILE A 585 19.84 -2.69 15.15
C ILE A 585 19.39 -2.58 13.69
N ALA A 586 19.52 -1.39 13.08
CA ALA A 586 18.93 -1.12 11.78
C ALA A 586 19.75 -1.69 10.62
N ALA A 587 21.08 -1.59 10.65
CA ALA A 587 21.95 -2.02 9.56
C ALA A 587 21.89 -3.54 9.27
N PRO A 588 21.85 -4.45 10.27
CA PRO A 588 21.70 -5.89 10.01
C PRO A 588 20.34 -6.24 9.40
N VAL A 589 19.28 -5.59 9.87
CA VAL A 589 17.89 -5.75 9.36
C VAL A 589 17.80 -5.25 7.91
N TRP A 590 18.42 -4.11 7.62
CA TRP A 590 18.56 -3.58 6.27
C TRP A 590 19.33 -4.56 5.37
N LYS A 591 20.45 -5.12 5.85
CA LYS A 591 21.26 -6.09 5.10
C LYS A 591 20.49 -7.37 4.79
N GLU A 592 19.72 -7.90 5.73
CA GLU A 592 18.89 -9.09 5.50
C GLU A 592 17.89 -8.86 4.36
N PHE A 593 17.24 -7.69 4.36
CA PHE A 593 16.29 -7.32 3.31
C PHE A 593 17.00 -7.13 1.96
N VAL A 594 18.04 -6.31 1.89
CA VAL A 594 18.73 -5.99 0.63
C VAL A 594 19.44 -7.20 0.04
N SER A 595 20.02 -8.10 0.86
CA SER A 595 20.61 -9.36 0.40
C SER A 595 19.60 -10.25 -0.32
N THR A 596 18.32 -10.08 0.00
CA THR A 596 17.24 -10.78 -0.69
C THR A 596 16.80 -10.00 -1.94
N ALA A 597 16.63 -8.68 -1.81
CA ALA A 597 16.20 -7.82 -2.90
C ALA A 597 17.16 -7.85 -4.11
N VAL A 598 18.48 -7.88 -3.88
CA VAL A 598 19.47 -7.98 -4.98
C VAL A 598 19.30 -9.24 -5.82
N LYS A 599 18.84 -10.35 -5.22
CA LYS A 599 18.60 -11.62 -5.91
C LYS A 599 17.27 -11.60 -6.64
N ASP A 600 16.21 -11.18 -5.95
CA ASP A 600 14.84 -11.20 -6.48
C ASP A 600 14.64 -10.20 -7.64
N LEU A 601 15.29 -9.03 -7.55
CA LEU A 601 15.18 -7.97 -8.55
C LEU A 601 16.31 -8.01 -9.61
N ASN A 602 17.29 -8.91 -9.47
CA ASN A 602 18.47 -8.99 -10.35
C ASN A 602 19.17 -7.63 -10.54
N LEU A 603 19.53 -6.99 -9.42
CA LEU A 603 20.08 -5.64 -9.43
C LEU A 603 21.53 -5.61 -9.99
N PRO A 604 21.99 -4.48 -10.55
CA PRO A 604 23.39 -4.32 -10.96
C PRO A 604 24.34 -4.36 -9.76
N LYS A 605 25.57 -4.83 -9.99
CA LYS A 605 26.61 -4.93 -8.95
C LYS A 605 27.34 -3.62 -8.68
N SER A 606 27.42 -2.73 -9.66
CA SER A 606 28.09 -1.43 -9.56
C SER A 606 27.21 -0.29 -10.05
N PHE A 607 27.43 0.90 -9.49
CA PHE A 607 26.80 2.14 -9.93
C PHE A 607 27.39 2.55 -11.27
N MET A 608 26.53 2.92 -12.23
CA MET A 608 27.00 3.42 -13.51
C MET A 608 27.29 4.91 -13.42
N ILE A 609 28.54 5.29 -13.67
CA ILE A 609 28.93 6.67 -13.94
C ILE A 609 28.73 6.89 -15.43
N LYS A 610 27.91 7.87 -15.80
CA LYS A 610 27.68 8.15 -17.20
C LYS A 610 28.91 8.85 -17.83
N PRO A 611 29.36 8.45 -19.03
CA PRO A 611 30.57 9.00 -19.65
C PRO A 611 30.53 10.50 -19.92
N GLU A 612 29.34 11.11 -20.01
CA GLU A 612 29.20 12.55 -20.20
C GLU A 612 29.59 13.40 -18.99
N TYR A 613 29.74 12.79 -17.80
CA TYR A 613 30.22 13.50 -16.64
C TYR A 613 31.75 13.57 -16.63
N ASP A 614 32.29 14.79 -16.56
CA ASP A 614 33.72 15.05 -16.50
C ASP A 614 34.27 14.78 -15.09
N VAL A 615 34.38 13.49 -14.75
CA VAL A 615 34.83 12.99 -13.45
C VAL A 615 35.89 11.91 -13.57
N GLU A 616 36.72 11.79 -12.54
CA GLU A 616 37.74 10.77 -12.38
C GLU A 616 37.59 10.03 -11.05
N GLU A 617 37.93 8.73 -11.04
CA GLU A 617 38.01 7.94 -9.81
C GLU A 617 39.43 8.06 -9.23
N VAL A 618 39.53 8.59 -8.01
CA VAL A 618 40.78 8.94 -7.36
C VAL A 618 40.94 8.16 -6.07
N THR A 619 42.06 7.45 -5.93
CA THR A 619 42.41 6.79 -4.67
C THR A 619 43.24 7.74 -3.82
N VAL A 620 42.68 8.17 -2.68
CA VAL A 620 43.33 9.09 -1.74
C VAL A 620 43.70 8.38 -0.44
N CYS A 621 44.70 8.91 0.26
CA CYS A 621 44.98 8.53 1.63
C CYS A 621 43.95 9.17 2.55
N ARG A 622 43.18 8.36 3.29
CA ARG A 622 42.11 8.84 4.18
C ARG A 622 42.59 9.81 5.26
N TYR A 623 43.85 9.69 5.68
CA TYR A 623 44.42 10.55 6.72
C TYR A 623 45.02 11.84 6.19
N SER A 624 45.68 11.83 5.02
CA SER A 624 46.37 13.02 4.52
C SER A 624 45.56 13.82 3.50
N GLY A 625 44.57 13.21 2.84
CA GLY A 625 43.83 13.80 1.72
C GLY A 625 44.55 13.74 0.37
N PHE A 626 45.88 13.59 0.34
CA PHE A 626 46.69 13.42 -0.88
C PHE A 626 46.49 12.05 -1.55
N LEU A 627 47.02 11.88 -2.77
CA LEU A 627 46.98 10.61 -3.51
C LEU A 627 47.60 9.48 -2.67
N ALA A 628 46.97 8.31 -2.68
CA ALA A 628 47.40 7.19 -1.85
C ALA A 628 48.75 6.60 -2.30
N ALA A 629 49.72 6.56 -1.38
CA ALA A 629 50.94 5.75 -1.51
C ALA A 629 50.66 4.25 -1.20
N PRO A 630 51.58 3.32 -1.55
CA PRO A 630 51.40 1.88 -1.35
C PRO A 630 50.89 1.45 0.04
N ASN A 631 51.37 2.09 1.11
CA ASN A 631 51.06 1.74 2.50
C ASN A 631 49.93 2.58 3.10
N CYS A 632 49.21 3.38 2.29
CA CYS A 632 48.14 4.23 2.80
C CYS A 632 46.90 3.43 3.21
N PRO A 633 46.18 3.87 4.26
CA PRO A 633 44.75 3.62 4.38
C PRO A 633 44.05 4.35 3.23
N ARG A 634 43.51 3.58 2.28
CA ARG A 634 42.92 4.10 1.04
C ARG A 634 41.43 4.41 1.22
N GLY A 635 40.99 5.46 0.56
CA GLY A 635 39.60 5.74 0.24
C GLY A 635 39.48 6.06 -1.24
N THR A 636 38.32 5.77 -1.83
CA THR A 636 38.07 6.00 -3.25
C THR A 636 37.03 7.09 -3.40
N LEU A 637 37.42 8.19 -4.05
CA LEU A 637 36.54 9.33 -4.32
C LEU A 637 36.33 9.49 -5.82
N ILE A 638 35.10 9.80 -6.21
CA ILE A 638 34.82 10.34 -7.54
C ILE A 638 34.94 11.85 -7.44
N LEU A 639 35.85 12.45 -8.20
CA LEU A 639 36.12 13.88 -8.20
C LEU A 639 35.93 14.45 -9.61
N GLN A 640 35.72 15.77 -9.71
CA GLN A 640 35.77 16.43 -11.01
C GLN A 640 37.16 16.25 -11.63
N THR A 641 37.24 15.97 -12.93
CA THR A 641 38.53 15.82 -13.62
C THR A 641 39.44 17.02 -13.36
N GLY A 642 40.67 16.75 -12.93
CA GLY A 642 41.67 17.78 -12.66
C GLY A 642 41.55 18.46 -11.30
N SER A 643 40.63 18.01 -10.44
CA SER A 643 40.48 18.50 -9.06
C SER A 643 41.19 17.63 -8.01
N ALA A 644 41.74 16.48 -8.44
CA ALA A 644 42.55 15.62 -7.59
C ALA A 644 43.82 16.33 -7.10
N PRO A 645 44.29 16.05 -5.87
CA PRO A 645 45.63 16.45 -5.43
C PRO A 645 46.69 15.90 -6.37
N LEU A 646 47.75 16.67 -6.63
CA LEU A 646 48.83 16.25 -7.54
C LEU A 646 49.90 15.42 -6.82
N ASN A 647 50.05 15.63 -5.51
CA ASN A 647 51.09 14.99 -4.71
C ASN A 647 50.62 13.68 -4.06
N THR A 648 51.59 12.78 -3.84
CA THR A 648 51.38 11.55 -3.07
C THR A 648 51.48 11.78 -1.57
N CYS A 649 50.81 10.93 -0.79
CA CYS A 649 50.73 11.02 0.67
C CYS A 649 52.12 11.15 1.34
N PRO A 650 52.38 12.23 2.11
CA PRO A 650 53.65 12.41 2.81
C PRO A 650 53.83 11.45 3.99
N TYR A 651 52.74 10.99 4.61
CA TYR A 651 52.79 10.24 5.87
C TYR A 651 53.09 8.75 5.71
N HIS A 652 52.83 8.16 4.54
CA HIS A 652 52.94 6.72 4.32
C HIS A 652 53.93 6.35 3.22
N GLY A 653 55.05 7.06 3.15
CA GLY A 653 56.16 6.76 2.25
C GLY A 653 56.00 7.25 0.81
N GLY A 654 55.11 8.22 0.56
CA GLY A 654 55.07 8.95 -0.70
C GLY A 654 56.20 9.99 -0.78
N MET A 655 56.59 10.36 -2.00
CA MET A 655 57.53 11.45 -2.22
C MET A 655 56.79 12.78 -2.18
N VAL A 656 57.22 13.66 -1.27
CA VAL A 656 56.91 15.08 -1.31
C VAL A 656 57.90 15.71 -2.29
N PHE A 657 57.47 15.98 -3.52
CA PHE A 657 58.28 16.87 -4.36
C PHE A 657 58.22 18.28 -3.76
N ALA A 658 59.30 19.05 -3.94
CA ALA A 658 59.37 20.45 -3.53
C ALA A 658 58.31 21.26 -4.29
N GLY A 659 57.07 21.23 -3.82
CA GLY A 659 55.91 21.71 -4.57
C GLY A 659 54.56 21.55 -3.87
N ILE A 660 54.48 21.17 -2.58
CA ILE A 660 53.22 21.25 -1.82
C ILE A 660 52.64 22.68 -1.88
N ALA A 661 53.52 23.69 -1.89
CA ALA A 661 53.14 25.10 -2.06
C ALA A 661 52.65 25.46 -3.48
N GLU A 662 52.90 24.61 -4.49
CA GLU A 662 52.54 24.83 -5.89
C GLU A 662 51.36 23.95 -6.36
N ASP A 663 50.90 22.98 -5.55
CA ASP A 663 49.73 22.16 -5.87
C ASP A 663 48.44 22.94 -5.56
N PRO A 664 47.71 23.45 -6.59
CA PRO A 664 46.50 24.24 -6.36
C PRO A 664 45.37 23.39 -5.75
N ASN A 665 45.50 22.06 -5.81
CA ASN A 665 44.53 21.10 -5.31
C ASN A 665 44.98 20.45 -4.00
N ALA A 666 46.06 20.91 -3.36
CA ALA A 666 46.49 20.38 -2.08
C ALA A 666 45.34 20.41 -1.05
N PRO A 667 45.21 19.38 -0.20
CA PRO A 667 44.32 19.41 0.97
C PRO A 667 44.50 20.67 1.80
N ARG A 668 43.39 21.33 2.14
CA ARG A 668 43.38 22.57 2.94
C ARG A 668 42.95 22.29 4.37
N LEU A 669 43.55 22.96 5.35
CA LEU A 669 43.00 23.00 6.71
C LEU A 669 41.94 24.10 6.78
N LEU A 670 40.70 23.72 7.11
CA LEU A 670 39.57 24.61 7.27
C LEU A 670 39.26 24.80 8.75
N LEU A 671 39.24 26.06 9.18
CA LEU A 671 38.98 26.45 10.56
C LEU A 671 37.61 27.12 10.67
N ALA A 672 36.80 26.66 11.62
CA ALA A 672 35.59 27.36 12.03
C ALA A 672 35.95 28.60 12.88
N PRO A 673 35.06 29.59 13.02
CA PRO A 673 35.35 30.81 13.80
C PRO A 673 35.85 30.52 15.23
N GLN A 674 35.36 29.46 15.86
CA GLN A 674 35.64 29.03 17.23
C GLN A 674 37.03 28.41 17.35
N ASP A 675 37.57 27.88 16.25
CA ASP A 675 38.91 27.30 16.23
C ASP A 675 39.98 28.38 16.44
N TYR A 676 39.74 29.61 15.97
CA TYR A 676 40.64 30.73 16.23
C TYR A 676 40.69 31.08 17.73
N THR A 677 39.55 31.04 18.42
CA THR A 677 39.48 31.25 19.87
C THR A 677 40.15 30.11 20.62
N TYR A 678 39.91 28.86 20.19
CA TYR A 678 40.56 27.68 20.77
C TYR A 678 42.09 27.75 20.63
N MET A 679 42.60 28.06 19.43
CA MET A 679 44.03 28.23 19.18
C MET A 679 44.63 29.40 19.97
N ALA A 680 43.91 30.53 20.09
CA ALA A 680 44.36 31.68 20.87
C ALA A 680 44.41 31.43 22.38
N SER A 681 43.64 30.46 22.89
CA SER A 681 43.58 30.13 24.33
C SER A 681 44.82 29.37 24.86
N GLY A 682 45.73 28.93 23.98
CA GLY A 682 46.97 28.26 24.37
C GLY A 682 46.77 26.88 25.00
N GLN A 683 45.56 26.31 24.95
CA GLN A 683 45.34 24.91 25.29
C GLN A 683 46.04 24.07 24.24
N ALA A 684 47.16 23.44 24.63
CA ALA A 684 47.97 22.61 23.75
C ALA A 684 47.07 21.58 23.04
N ALA A 685 47.09 21.59 21.71
CA ALA A 685 46.65 20.44 20.94
C ALA A 685 47.41 19.21 21.48
N PRO A 686 46.77 18.05 21.65
CA PRO A 686 47.46 16.85 22.09
C PRO A 686 48.68 16.60 21.18
N GLU A 687 49.85 16.41 21.78
CA GLU A 687 51.12 16.26 21.06
C GLU A 687 51.03 15.15 20.00
N LEU A 688 50.89 15.55 18.75
CA LEU A 688 51.14 14.69 17.61
C LEU A 688 52.66 14.58 17.43
N SER A 689 53.20 13.39 17.68
CA SER A 689 54.58 13.05 17.34
C SER A 689 54.72 12.89 15.82
N ALA A 690 54.86 14.00 15.10
CA ALA A 690 55.30 14.03 13.72
C ALA A 690 56.26 15.21 13.49
N PRO A 691 57.32 15.05 12.66
CA PRO A 691 58.27 16.10 12.40
C PRO A 691 57.60 17.30 11.72
N SER A 692 57.89 18.49 12.22
CA SER A 692 57.46 19.80 11.72
C SER A 692 57.68 19.93 10.20
N ILE A 693 56.60 19.85 9.43
CA ILE A 693 56.52 20.36 8.06
C ILE A 693 55.64 21.60 8.09
N ALA A 694 56.05 22.65 7.38
CA ALA A 694 55.43 23.97 7.41
C ALA A 694 53.90 23.91 7.25
N ALA A 695 53.21 24.62 8.15
CA ALA A 695 51.75 24.72 8.17
C ALA A 695 51.21 25.22 6.83
N PRO A 696 50.18 24.58 6.24
CA PRO A 696 49.52 25.10 5.06
C PRO A 696 48.91 26.47 5.35
N SER A 697 49.04 27.38 4.40
CA SER A 697 48.46 28.73 4.45
C SER A 697 46.95 28.65 4.71
N ALA A 698 46.47 29.28 5.79
CA ALA A 698 45.05 29.41 6.07
C ALA A 698 44.36 30.13 4.89
N ALA A 699 43.46 29.44 4.20
CA ALA A 699 42.66 30.05 3.14
C ALA A 699 41.54 30.90 3.76
N SER A 700 41.51 32.19 3.47
CA SER A 700 40.42 33.08 3.88
C SER A 700 39.14 32.72 3.14
N LEU A 701 38.10 32.31 3.88
CA LEU A 701 36.77 32.02 3.37
C LEU A 701 35.99 33.31 3.03
N PRO A 702 34.97 33.24 2.15
CA PRO A 702 34.05 34.35 1.90
C PRO A 702 33.33 34.76 3.20
N GLN A 703 33.18 36.06 3.43
CA GLN A 703 32.45 36.62 4.58
C GLN A 703 31.06 36.00 4.70
N THR A 704 30.81 35.22 5.76
CA THR A 704 29.53 34.56 6.00
C THR A 704 28.53 35.48 6.70
N SER A 705 27.28 35.27 6.30
CA SER A 705 26.00 35.72 6.88
C SER A 705 25.93 35.64 8.41
N LYS A 706 24.97 36.36 9.02
CA LYS A 706 24.56 36.28 10.45
C LYS A 706 24.93 34.91 11.06
N GLY A 707 25.84 34.91 12.03
CA GLY A 707 26.48 33.69 12.56
C GLY A 707 25.48 32.60 12.96
N ALA A 708 25.84 31.35 12.63
CA ALA A 708 25.08 30.17 13.05
C ALA A 708 25.08 30.09 14.58
N ALA A 709 23.90 30.01 15.18
CA ALA A 709 23.78 30.01 16.63
C ALA A 709 23.84 28.57 17.20
N PRO A 710 24.44 28.36 18.38
CA PRO A 710 24.30 27.12 19.14
C PRO A 710 22.83 26.94 19.62
N PRO A 711 22.37 25.70 19.86
CA PRO A 711 21.02 25.43 20.35
C PRO A 711 20.77 26.04 21.73
N SER A 712 19.54 26.48 21.99
CA SER A 712 19.12 26.93 23.31
C SER A 712 19.07 25.74 24.30
N PRO A 713 19.61 25.87 25.54
CA PRO A 713 19.62 24.77 26.52
C PRO A 713 18.26 24.20 26.91
N GLN A 714 17.18 24.96 26.69
CA GLN A 714 15.82 24.63 27.19
C GLN A 714 14.94 23.92 26.17
N GLU A 715 15.28 23.94 24.88
CA GLU A 715 14.41 23.37 23.85
C GLU A 715 14.86 21.94 23.51
N LYS A 716 13.99 20.98 23.86
CA LYS A 716 14.04 19.60 23.32
C LYS A 716 12.91 19.42 22.31
N PRO A 717 12.99 20.06 21.11
CA PRO A 717 11.89 20.12 20.15
C PRO A 717 11.43 18.74 19.63
N TYR A 718 12.24 17.71 19.84
CA TYR A 718 12.06 16.35 19.35
C TYR A 718 11.25 15.42 20.27
N LYS A 719 10.79 15.89 21.45
CA LYS A 719 10.08 15.04 22.42
C LYS A 719 8.57 14.89 22.17
N LYS A 720 8.02 15.53 21.14
CA LYS A 720 6.61 15.43 20.79
C LYS A 720 6.44 15.21 19.29
N ASP A 721 5.95 14.03 18.92
CA ASP A 721 5.47 13.79 17.56
C ASP A 721 4.33 14.78 17.26
N PRO A 722 4.33 15.42 16.08
CA PRO A 722 3.20 16.25 15.64
C PRO A 722 1.98 15.42 15.23
N SER A 723 2.12 14.09 15.18
CA SER A 723 1.06 13.14 14.82
C SER A 723 1.22 11.89 15.68
N PRO A 724 0.85 11.97 16.97
CA PRO A 724 1.04 10.86 17.88
C PRO A 724 0.13 9.67 17.48
N PRO A 725 0.50 8.42 17.82
CA PRO A 725 -0.19 7.23 17.32
C PRO A 725 -1.69 7.18 17.66
N ASP A 726 -2.08 7.71 18.81
CA ASP A 726 -3.47 7.78 19.29
C ASP A 726 -4.33 8.71 18.41
N GLU A 727 -3.78 9.85 18.00
CA GLU A 727 -4.44 10.75 17.07
C GLU A 727 -4.58 10.12 15.67
N VAL A 728 -3.55 9.41 15.21
CA VAL A 728 -3.61 8.71 13.92
C VAL A 728 -4.64 7.58 13.95
N GLU A 729 -4.71 6.83 15.05
CA GLU A 729 -5.72 5.80 15.24
C GLU A 729 -7.13 6.42 15.26
N ARG A 730 -7.33 7.53 15.98
CA ARG A 730 -8.60 8.27 15.97
C ARG A 730 -8.95 8.74 14.56
N ARG A 731 -8.00 9.31 13.82
CA ARG A 731 -8.21 9.76 12.44
C ARG A 731 -8.53 8.60 11.51
N PHE A 732 -7.91 7.44 11.71
CA PHE A 732 -8.23 6.22 10.97
C PHE A 732 -9.69 5.80 11.23
N GLN A 733 -10.14 5.80 12.50
CA GLN A 733 -11.53 5.51 12.86
C GLN A 733 -12.52 6.55 12.29
N GLU A 734 -12.15 7.83 12.28
CA GLU A 734 -12.94 8.89 11.64
C GLU A 734 -13.09 8.66 10.13
N LEU A 735 -12.00 8.33 9.44
CA LEU A 735 -12.03 8.01 8.01
C LEU A 735 -12.90 6.78 7.74
N LEU A 736 -12.82 5.75 8.58
CA LEU A 736 -13.72 4.60 8.45
C LEU A 736 -15.19 5.01 8.56
N LYS A 737 -15.54 5.94 9.46
CA LYS A 737 -16.92 6.46 9.59
C LYS A 737 -17.31 7.35 8.41
N GLU A 738 -16.43 8.25 7.99
CA GLU A 738 -16.62 9.18 6.88
C GLU A 738 -16.99 8.44 5.59
N TYR A 739 -16.35 7.29 5.33
CA TYR A 739 -16.61 6.47 4.15
C TYR A 739 -17.63 5.33 4.37
N GLY A 740 -18.27 5.26 5.54
CA GLY A 740 -19.30 4.27 5.87
C GLY A 740 -18.78 2.83 5.92
N LEU A 741 -17.56 2.65 6.41
CA LEU A 741 -16.87 1.36 6.56
C LEU A 741 -17.05 0.74 7.94
N VAL A 742 -17.46 1.54 8.91
CA VAL A 742 -17.89 1.13 10.25
C VAL A 742 -19.14 1.92 10.63
N ASN A 743 -20.08 1.26 11.32
CA ASN A 743 -21.29 1.89 11.87
C ASN A 743 -21.02 2.46 13.26
#